data_AF-A0A6J7F6U0-F1
#
_entry.id   AF-A0A6J7F6U0-F1
#
_cell.length_a   1.000
_cell.length_b   1.000
_cell.length_c   1.000
_cell.angle_alpha   90.00
_cell.angle_beta   90.00
_cell.angle_gamma   90.00
#
_symmetry.space_group_name_H-M   'P 1'
#
loop_
_entity.id
_entity.type
_entity.pdbx_description
1 polymer ?
#
loop_
_entity_poly.entity_id
_entity_poly.type
_entity_poly.pdbx_seq_one_letter_code
_entity_poly.pdbx_strand_id
1 'polypeptide(L)'
;MSPGPSPSRRLPLAAAAVAALGLAAAVPTVASASTSGVVISEARFGGASGANDEFVELVNASTGAVDIGGWRLQGCASGSGAASDRVAVPAGTTLPAGGRWLFANTAASGYSGAATPDAVYTTGFSNSGQSGARIVTADTTVVDGLGSATSPCREGTGIDLATLAGTSGDSAHRKGAAEAQDTDANQDDLTVAAANPQGSGGTTTPPPTGGVTPIGQVQGSGATTPKAGQEVTIEGVVTGVDDEDGASFTGTFPEDAGIYVQTVPGAEDADPSTSEGVFVGFVDGPTGRRADLLGKRVRIVGQAKEKFGLTMIAEKRDTEPVVLGEAALPAPVVLDTARAKAQTNPNPLTDGTRGYYETLEGMRVALPVGIANSGGTTKFGELFVTPGLDRGRIFRQDPAVSNIALIDDAGAGDPANPYDRPDSSTLVRGDLFSKVENAVGPLGFSFYNYTLTPQVGTLPTVTRDPEVPAVYDLPAKPAGQARISGFNVENLFPPGADLDLGTVTQAQYEEKLDGLAAAIGTRLKAPEVVAVQEVGDSQRKTGVPVKDSQAVLQDLATRIGGYTAYAKEGFDSRGIDVGFLVRDGVRVRGVPRQLGLGVPADTGTRCGDTTGQVSDRPPLALDVTLPGGLPLTVISNHFASKSSADTCREQQARIVRTEAERVKAAGGSVMAVGDLNAFEDESPLAVMQQGGTLTNLWDRAPEQERYSFAFQGRLQTLDHALVTADLLPQVTDVRYAHLDNDYAEQPSLGLHVSDHDPPVVTLKDAAPGTPAEPTGPQGPAGPTGPAGPQGVPGPTGATGAPGPAGPAGPQGPKGERGDDGRVSISVDVTTRVRRGALARIRVGVRNATTGPLRGARVRVGLPASLRAGGTRTVRLGTVRAGRLGVARLGIRVGTRARRGVHRITVRTTVGGETRTRRVALRVR
;
A
#
# COMPACT_ATOMS: atom_id res chain seq x y z
N MET A 1 72.41 -28.97 -30.07
CA MET A 1 72.27 -29.74 -28.81
C MET A 1 72.22 -28.76 -27.65
N SER A 2 71.52 -29.09 -26.56
CA SER A 2 71.75 -28.49 -25.23
C SER A 2 73.24 -28.61 -24.85
N PRO A 3 73.85 -27.71 -24.05
CA PRO A 3 73.43 -27.41 -22.67
C PRO A 3 73.55 -25.91 -22.26
N GLY A 4 73.26 -25.59 -20.99
CA GLY A 4 73.43 -24.25 -20.42
C GLY A 4 74.75 -24.02 -19.65
N PRO A 5 75.16 -22.75 -19.48
CA PRO A 5 75.94 -22.23 -18.33
C PRO A 5 75.37 -20.87 -17.81
N SER A 6 75.76 -20.22 -16.71
CA SER A 6 76.49 -20.56 -15.45
C SER A 6 76.21 -19.45 -14.39
N PRO A 7 76.51 -19.63 -13.08
CA PRO A 7 75.89 -18.84 -12.00
C PRO A 7 76.75 -17.75 -11.33
N SER A 8 76.05 -16.87 -10.59
CA SER A 8 76.40 -16.09 -9.37
C SER A 8 77.88 -15.88 -8.94
N ARG A 9 78.22 -14.62 -8.57
CA ARG A 9 79.26 -14.28 -7.57
C ARG A 9 78.86 -13.10 -6.67
N ARG A 10 79.59 -12.91 -5.55
CA ARG A 10 79.23 -12.09 -4.37
C ARG A 10 80.10 -10.84 -4.19
N LEU A 11 79.51 -9.77 -3.58
CA LEU A 11 80.13 -8.79 -2.63
C LEU A 11 81.31 -7.89 -3.14
N PRO A 12 81.73 -6.78 -2.49
CA PRO A 12 81.58 -6.40 -1.07
C PRO A 12 81.22 -4.92 -0.73
N LEU A 13 81.40 -4.57 0.56
CA LEU A 13 81.11 -3.32 1.28
C LEU A 13 81.96 -2.09 0.89
N ALA A 14 81.47 -0.90 1.24
CA ALA A 14 82.26 0.16 1.87
C ALA A 14 81.40 0.91 2.92
N ALA A 15 82.00 1.41 3.99
CA ALA A 15 81.32 2.08 5.10
C ALA A 15 81.95 3.44 5.41
N ALA A 16 81.13 4.39 5.88
CA ALA A 16 81.57 5.59 6.60
C ALA A 16 80.46 6.03 7.55
N ALA A 17 80.81 6.37 8.79
CA ALA A 17 79.88 6.79 9.83
C ALA A 17 80.21 8.21 10.31
N VAL A 18 79.19 9.03 10.54
CA VAL A 18 79.25 10.24 11.38
C VAL A 18 77.93 10.34 12.15
N ALA A 19 78.01 10.59 13.46
CA ALA A 19 76.85 10.76 14.32
C ALA A 19 76.31 12.19 14.28
N ALA A 20 75.00 12.35 14.41
CA ALA A 20 74.34 13.60 14.77
C ALA A 20 73.21 13.32 15.77
N LEU A 21 73.02 14.24 16.73
CA LEU A 21 72.11 14.06 17.86
C LEU A 21 70.64 14.06 17.43
N GLY A 22 69.79 13.51 18.31
CA GLY A 22 68.38 13.29 18.00
C GLY A 22 67.55 14.58 17.89
N LEU A 23 66.51 14.50 17.08
CA LEU A 23 65.23 15.15 17.33
C LEU A 23 64.15 14.13 16.97
N ALA A 24 63.45 13.58 17.96
CA ALA A 24 62.27 12.77 17.71
C ALA A 24 61.12 13.73 17.33
N ALA A 25 60.95 13.98 16.03
CA ALA A 25 59.77 14.66 15.54
C ALA A 25 58.56 13.73 15.78
N ALA A 26 57.76 14.04 16.80
CA ALA A 26 56.52 13.33 17.05
C ALA A 26 55.60 13.47 15.82
N VAL A 27 55.27 12.34 15.20
CA VAL A 27 54.17 12.30 14.22
C VAL A 27 52.89 12.57 15.01
N PRO A 28 52.09 13.59 14.66
CA PRO A 28 50.86 13.87 15.40
C PRO A 28 49.94 12.66 15.31
N THR A 29 49.49 12.17 16.46
CA THR A 29 48.47 11.15 16.55
C THR A 29 47.18 11.66 15.91
N VAL A 30 46.68 10.94 14.91
CA VAL A 30 45.29 11.07 14.48
C VAL A 30 44.41 10.69 15.68
N ALA A 31 43.30 11.41 15.87
CA ALA A 31 42.34 11.11 16.93
C ALA A 31 41.77 9.68 16.77
N SER A 32 41.25 9.16 17.88
CA SER A 32 40.60 7.86 18.00
C SER A 32 39.40 8.04 18.94
N ALA A 33 38.32 7.28 18.73
CA ALA A 33 37.01 7.57 19.29
C ALA A 33 37.05 7.91 20.79
N SER A 34 36.33 8.95 21.19
CA SER A 34 36.54 9.66 22.46
C SER A 34 36.50 8.71 23.65
N THR A 35 37.68 8.43 24.21
CA THR A 35 37.84 7.54 25.36
C THR A 35 37.22 8.11 26.64
N SER A 36 36.88 9.40 26.64
CA SER A 36 36.17 10.09 27.71
C SER A 36 34.64 10.08 27.54
N GLY A 37 34.14 9.81 26.33
CA GLY A 37 32.75 10.02 25.95
C GLY A 37 32.33 11.49 25.76
N VAL A 38 33.25 12.46 25.91
CA VAL A 38 33.02 13.86 25.54
C VAL A 38 33.39 14.08 24.07
N VAL A 39 32.47 14.62 23.28
CA VAL A 39 32.64 14.82 21.84
C VAL A 39 32.20 16.21 21.41
N ILE A 40 32.70 16.70 20.27
CA ILE A 40 32.26 17.94 19.62
C ILE A 40 30.90 17.68 18.96
N SER A 41 29.82 18.12 19.60
CA SER A 41 28.44 17.97 19.12
C SER A 41 28.14 18.89 17.94
N GLU A 42 28.60 20.14 17.99
CA GLU A 42 28.31 21.15 16.96
C GLU A 42 29.51 22.07 16.72
N ALA A 43 29.76 22.47 15.47
CA ALA A 43 30.81 23.46 15.16
C ALA A 43 30.49 24.36 13.95
N ARG A 44 30.88 25.64 14.05
CA ARG A 44 30.78 26.66 13.00
C ARG A 44 32.08 27.45 12.85
N PHE A 45 32.46 27.74 11.59
CA PHE A 45 33.69 28.46 11.20
C PHE A 45 33.38 29.67 10.30
N GLY A 46 32.41 30.49 10.72
CA GLY A 46 31.82 31.59 9.95
C GLY A 46 30.30 31.44 9.85
N GLY A 47 29.58 32.55 9.89
CA GLY A 47 28.12 32.54 9.95
C GLY A 47 27.48 33.86 9.49
N ALA A 48 26.19 34.03 9.79
CA ALA A 48 25.39 35.15 9.31
C ALA A 48 25.90 36.52 9.78
N SER A 49 26.52 36.60 10.97
CA SER A 49 27.09 37.85 11.49
C SER A 49 28.49 38.17 10.94
N GLY A 50 29.13 37.21 10.25
CA GLY A 50 30.36 37.41 9.51
C GLY A 50 31.43 36.34 9.78
N ALA A 51 32.69 36.69 9.53
CA ALA A 51 33.82 35.78 9.64
C ALA A 51 34.12 35.33 11.09
N ASN A 52 33.79 36.14 12.10
CA ASN A 52 34.00 35.75 13.49
C ASN A 52 32.75 35.11 14.11
N ASP A 53 31.68 34.88 13.34
CA ASP A 53 30.48 34.16 13.81
C ASP A 53 30.78 32.66 13.88
N GLU A 54 31.45 32.29 14.97
CA GLU A 54 32.08 30.99 15.19
C GLU A 54 31.77 30.47 16.59
N PHE A 55 31.53 29.16 16.67
CA PHE A 55 31.43 28.46 17.94
C PHE A 55 31.81 26.98 17.77
N VAL A 56 32.13 26.36 18.89
CA VAL A 56 32.33 24.91 19.01
C VAL A 56 31.64 24.48 20.29
N GLU A 57 30.82 23.45 20.21
CA GLU A 57 30.07 22.89 21.33
C GLU A 57 30.57 21.48 21.63
N LEU A 58 30.64 21.14 22.91
CA LEU A 58 30.87 19.78 23.39
C LEU A 58 29.60 19.20 24.00
N VAL A 59 29.42 17.89 23.91
CA VAL A 59 28.47 17.12 24.71
C VAL A 59 29.20 15.97 25.43
N ASN A 60 28.87 15.72 26.69
CA ASN A 60 29.31 14.53 27.41
C ASN A 60 28.31 13.39 27.22
N ALA A 61 28.62 12.47 26.31
CA ALA A 61 27.82 11.28 26.03
C ALA A 61 28.15 10.07 26.93
N SER A 62 29.06 10.22 27.90
CA SER A 62 29.32 9.17 28.88
C SER A 62 28.20 9.08 29.94
N THR A 63 28.16 7.97 30.68
CA THR A 63 27.18 7.74 31.74
C THR A 63 27.51 8.43 33.07
N GLY A 64 28.57 9.24 33.11
CA GLY A 64 29.06 9.92 34.31
C GLY A 64 29.53 11.34 34.05
N ALA A 65 29.87 12.07 35.11
CA ALA A 65 30.44 13.40 34.98
C ALA A 65 31.94 13.31 34.64
N VAL A 66 32.40 14.11 33.68
CA VAL A 66 33.80 14.13 33.18
C VAL A 66 34.48 15.43 33.58
N ASP A 67 35.66 15.35 34.18
CA ASP A 67 36.48 16.54 34.46
C ASP A 67 37.10 17.05 33.15
N ILE A 68 36.60 18.20 32.69
CA ILE A 68 37.08 18.91 31.50
C ILE A 68 37.98 20.10 31.87
N GLY A 69 38.32 20.26 33.15
CA GLY A 69 39.12 21.36 33.65
C GLY A 69 40.52 21.41 33.03
N GLY A 70 40.90 22.57 32.48
CA GLY A 70 42.19 22.74 31.80
C GLY A 70 42.29 22.08 30.41
N TRP A 71 41.20 21.50 29.89
CA TRP A 71 41.13 21.13 28.47
C TRP A 71 41.16 22.40 27.60
N ARG A 72 41.58 22.29 26.34
CA ARG A 72 41.78 23.43 25.44
C ARG A 72 41.11 23.19 24.09
N LEU A 73 40.38 24.19 23.63
CA LEU A 73 39.93 24.28 22.25
C LEU A 73 41.09 24.73 21.38
N GLN A 74 41.41 23.93 20.35
CA GLN A 74 42.42 24.27 19.35
C GLN A 74 41.81 24.41 17.96
N GLY A 75 42.30 25.37 17.19
CA GLY A 75 41.93 25.54 15.78
C GLY A 75 43.06 25.20 14.83
N CYS A 76 42.69 24.60 13.70
CA CYS A 76 43.60 24.23 12.62
C CYS A 76 43.25 24.96 11.32
N ALA A 77 44.27 25.50 10.65
CA ALA A 77 44.20 25.94 9.26
C ALA A 77 44.59 24.79 8.31
N SER A 78 44.32 24.97 7.01
CA SER A 78 44.54 23.97 5.95
C SER A 78 45.98 23.41 5.92
N GLY A 79 46.12 22.09 5.74
CA GLY A 79 47.40 21.45 5.45
C GLY A 79 48.23 21.15 6.71
N SER A 80 49.53 21.50 6.70
CA SER A 80 50.46 21.21 7.81
C SER A 80 50.53 22.33 8.87
N GLY A 81 49.48 23.14 8.99
CA GLY A 81 49.41 24.18 10.02
C GLY A 81 49.37 23.56 11.42
N ALA A 82 50.21 24.07 12.33
CA ALA A 82 50.14 23.66 13.74
C ALA A 82 48.80 24.10 14.35
N ALA A 83 48.18 23.22 15.13
CA ALA A 83 46.99 23.56 15.90
C ALA A 83 47.33 24.64 16.94
N SER A 84 46.49 25.67 17.06
CA SER A 84 46.69 26.78 18.00
C SER A 84 45.56 26.86 19.04
N ASP A 85 45.93 27.04 20.30
CA ASP A 85 44.99 27.23 21.41
C ASP A 85 44.12 28.47 21.18
N ARG A 86 42.81 28.32 21.43
CA ARG A 86 41.80 29.39 21.34
C ARG A 86 41.36 29.84 22.72
N VAL A 87 41.06 28.88 23.58
CA VAL A 87 40.65 29.07 24.97
C VAL A 87 40.85 27.77 25.76
N ALA A 88 41.17 27.91 27.04
CA ALA A 88 41.20 26.81 27.99
C ALA A 88 39.91 26.81 28.83
N VAL A 89 39.37 25.62 29.10
CA VAL A 89 38.31 25.42 30.08
C VAL A 89 38.86 25.74 31.48
N PRO A 90 38.15 26.50 32.33
CA PRO A 90 38.59 26.80 33.69
C PRO A 90 38.95 25.54 34.50
N ALA A 91 39.94 25.65 35.38
CA ALA A 91 40.33 24.52 36.23
C ALA A 91 39.21 24.15 37.22
N GLY A 92 38.94 22.85 37.39
CA GLY A 92 37.86 22.34 38.25
C GLY A 92 36.47 22.31 37.59
N THR A 93 36.37 22.54 36.28
CA THR A 93 35.11 22.38 35.54
C THR A 93 34.81 20.90 35.25
N THR A 94 33.70 20.41 35.79
CA THR A 94 33.18 19.07 35.48
C THR A 94 31.93 19.17 34.60
N LEU A 95 31.91 18.46 33.49
CA LEU A 95 30.77 18.35 32.58
C LEU A 95 29.90 17.15 32.99
N PRO A 96 28.65 17.31 33.46
CA PRO A 96 27.79 16.19 33.84
C PRO A 96 27.43 15.32 32.63
N ALA A 97 26.93 14.09 32.86
CA ALA A 97 26.41 13.23 31.79
C ALA A 97 25.25 13.94 31.06
N GLY A 98 25.27 13.95 29.73
CA GLY A 98 24.36 14.72 28.88
C GLY A 98 24.58 16.24 28.91
N GLY A 99 25.53 16.74 29.70
CA GLY A 99 25.86 18.17 29.79
C GLY A 99 26.57 18.66 28.54
N ARG A 100 26.32 19.93 28.18
CA ARG A 100 26.95 20.62 27.05
C ARG A 100 27.87 21.75 27.51
N TRP A 101 28.84 22.10 26.66
CA TRP A 101 29.79 23.20 26.91
C TRP A 101 30.09 23.95 25.63
N LEU A 102 29.79 25.25 25.60
CA LEU A 102 29.84 26.10 24.42
C LEU A 102 31.04 27.06 24.46
N PHE A 103 31.88 26.97 23.44
CA PHE A 103 32.93 27.94 23.15
C PHE A 103 32.50 28.88 22.03
N ALA A 104 32.62 30.20 22.18
CA ALA A 104 32.23 31.15 21.13
C ALA A 104 33.24 32.30 20.90
N ASN A 105 33.30 32.80 19.68
CA ASN A 105 34.17 33.92 19.31
C ASN A 105 33.48 35.27 19.60
N THR A 106 34.14 36.15 20.36
CA THR A 106 33.64 37.48 20.75
C THR A 106 34.40 38.64 20.12
N ALA A 107 35.17 38.39 19.05
CA ALA A 107 35.68 39.45 18.19
C ALA A 107 34.53 40.20 17.47
N ALA A 108 34.85 41.33 16.81
CA ALA A 108 33.85 42.10 16.06
C ALA A 108 33.19 41.24 14.96
N SER A 109 31.87 41.36 14.76
CA SER A 109 31.09 40.44 13.94
C SER A 109 31.21 38.97 14.39
N GLY A 110 31.22 38.78 15.71
CA GLY A 110 31.36 37.51 16.42
C GLY A 110 30.12 36.61 16.39
N TYR A 111 30.09 35.67 17.33
CA TYR A 111 29.02 34.70 17.57
C TYR A 111 27.61 35.31 17.55
N SER A 112 26.73 34.76 16.70
CA SER A 112 25.36 35.22 16.52
C SER A 112 24.29 34.37 17.24
N GLY A 113 24.68 33.31 17.95
CA GLY A 113 23.74 32.39 18.59
C GLY A 113 23.09 32.97 19.85
N ALA A 114 21.97 32.37 20.26
CA ALA A 114 21.20 32.84 21.42
C ALA A 114 21.68 32.30 22.77
N ALA A 115 22.38 31.16 22.78
CA ALA A 115 22.91 30.56 24.01
C ALA A 115 24.09 31.38 24.56
N THR A 116 24.16 31.53 25.88
CA THR A 116 25.32 32.17 26.50
C THR A 116 26.53 31.23 26.44
N PRO A 117 27.68 31.63 25.86
CA PRO A 117 28.88 30.80 25.82
C PRO A 117 29.49 30.62 27.21
N ASP A 118 29.92 29.41 27.53
CA ASP A 118 30.57 29.07 28.79
C ASP A 118 32.05 29.49 28.81
N ALA A 119 32.66 29.56 27.63
CA ALA A 119 34.01 30.06 27.41
C ALA A 119 34.09 30.86 26.11
N VAL A 120 34.90 31.91 26.09
CA VAL A 120 35.02 32.83 24.96
C VAL A 120 36.45 32.96 24.46
N TYR A 121 36.61 33.18 23.16
CA TYR A 121 37.89 33.44 22.50
C TYR A 121 37.75 34.60 21.51
N THR A 122 38.87 35.17 21.06
CA THR A 122 38.90 36.29 20.10
C THR A 122 39.75 36.03 18.85
N THR A 123 40.49 34.91 18.84
CA THR A 123 41.29 34.47 17.69
C THR A 123 40.48 33.46 16.88
N GLY A 124 39.96 33.88 15.73
CA GLY A 124 39.07 33.08 14.89
C GLY A 124 39.73 31.92 14.15
N PHE A 125 38.92 31.00 13.63
CA PHE A 125 39.36 29.90 12.78
C PHE A 125 39.73 30.40 11.37
N SER A 126 40.12 29.48 10.49
CA SER A 126 40.20 29.80 9.06
C SER A 126 38.81 29.62 8.47
N ASN A 127 38.41 30.46 7.51
CA ASN A 127 37.06 30.41 6.93
C ASN A 127 37.14 30.03 5.45
N SER A 128 38.07 29.14 5.12
CA SER A 128 38.42 28.75 3.75
C SER A 128 37.75 27.43 3.31
N GLY A 129 36.81 26.90 4.12
CA GLY A 129 36.26 25.55 3.97
C GLY A 129 37.25 24.42 4.24
N GLN A 130 38.49 24.73 4.63
CA GLN A 130 39.61 23.79 4.80
C GLN A 130 40.08 23.65 6.26
N SER A 131 39.17 23.93 7.18
CA SER A 131 39.47 24.24 8.58
C SER A 131 39.12 23.08 9.51
N GLY A 132 39.39 23.25 10.80
CA GLY A 132 38.82 22.39 11.83
C GLY A 132 39.09 22.87 13.24
N ALA A 133 38.40 22.26 14.18
CA ALA A 133 38.58 22.40 15.62
C ALA A 133 38.87 21.04 16.23
N ARG A 134 39.62 21.01 17.33
CA ARG A 134 39.76 19.82 18.16
C ARG A 134 39.80 20.21 19.63
N ILE A 135 39.35 19.31 20.49
CA ILE A 135 39.47 19.48 21.94
C ILE A 135 40.62 18.60 22.44
N VAL A 136 41.52 19.19 23.23
CA VAL A 136 42.66 18.48 23.83
C VAL A 136 42.63 18.59 25.34
N THR A 137 43.08 17.57 26.04
CA THR A 137 43.31 17.58 27.49
C THR A 137 44.44 18.56 27.88
N ALA A 138 44.59 18.79 29.19
CA ALA A 138 45.71 19.55 29.74
C ALA A 138 47.10 18.97 29.34
N ASP A 139 47.23 17.64 29.23
CA ASP A 139 48.46 16.95 28.81
C ASP A 139 48.65 16.82 27.28
N THR A 140 47.83 17.53 26.50
CA THR A 140 47.86 17.62 25.02
C THR A 140 47.29 16.42 24.26
N THR A 141 46.76 15.41 24.95
CA THR A 141 46.03 14.29 24.34
C THR A 141 44.79 14.81 23.61
N VAL A 142 44.57 14.40 22.35
CA VAL A 142 43.35 14.75 21.60
C VAL A 142 42.20 13.88 22.10
N VAL A 143 41.06 14.51 22.38
CA VAL A 143 39.83 13.82 22.82
C VAL A 143 38.85 13.66 21.67
N ASP A 144 38.68 14.71 20.86
CA ASP A 144 37.82 14.73 19.66
C ASP A 144 38.36 15.77 18.67
N GLY A 145 38.20 15.53 17.37
CA GLY A 145 38.56 16.42 16.28
C GLY A 145 37.57 16.47 15.12
N LEU A 146 37.09 17.68 14.79
CA LEU A 146 36.23 17.99 13.66
C LEU A 146 36.99 18.80 12.60
N GLY A 147 36.98 18.37 11.33
CA GLY A 147 37.56 19.18 10.26
C GLY A 147 37.29 18.71 8.84
N SER A 148 37.70 19.57 7.90
CA SER A 148 37.71 19.23 6.47
C SER A 148 38.67 18.09 6.16
N ALA A 149 38.53 17.47 4.98
CA ALA A 149 39.45 16.43 4.51
C ALA A 149 40.95 16.85 4.47
N THR A 150 41.26 18.16 4.45
CA THR A 150 42.63 18.71 4.46
C THR A 150 43.05 19.30 5.82
N SER A 151 42.18 19.29 6.82
CA SER A 151 42.47 19.81 8.16
C SER A 151 43.24 18.79 9.02
N PRO A 152 44.28 19.20 9.78
CA PRO A 152 44.93 18.35 10.77
C PRO A 152 44.15 18.23 12.10
N CYS A 153 43.01 18.93 12.23
CA CYS A 153 42.09 18.76 13.36
C CYS A 153 40.99 17.70 13.14
N ARG A 154 40.91 17.07 11.95
CA ARG A 154 39.83 16.11 11.63
C ARG A 154 40.05 14.72 12.26
N GLU A 155 38.96 13.98 12.44
CA GLU A 155 38.95 12.52 12.58
C GLU A 155 38.84 11.85 11.21
N GLY A 156 39.67 10.82 11.00
CA GLY A 156 39.71 9.96 9.81
C GLY A 156 39.49 10.70 8.47
N THR A 157 38.33 10.45 7.88
CA THR A 157 37.79 11.16 6.72
C THR A 157 37.01 12.39 7.15
N GLY A 158 37.57 13.58 6.90
CA GLY A 158 36.94 14.87 7.16
C GLY A 158 35.66 15.11 6.36
N ILE A 159 34.79 15.97 6.90
CA ILE A 159 33.52 16.41 6.27
C ILE A 159 33.76 17.52 5.23
N ASP A 160 32.80 17.76 4.33
CA ASP A 160 32.82 18.93 3.45
C ASP A 160 32.32 20.18 4.22
N LEU A 161 33.25 21.07 4.58
CA LEU A 161 32.95 22.33 5.28
C LEU A 161 32.78 23.52 4.31
N ALA A 162 32.75 23.31 2.99
CA ALA A 162 32.64 24.40 2.01
C ALA A 162 31.30 25.14 2.10
N THR A 163 30.22 24.46 2.51
CA THR A 163 28.88 25.05 2.74
C THR A 163 28.80 25.89 4.04
N LEU A 164 29.75 25.69 4.97
CA LEU A 164 29.83 26.39 6.24
C LEU A 164 30.81 27.59 6.21
N ALA A 165 31.50 27.81 5.10
CA ALA A 165 32.53 28.85 4.95
C ALA A 165 31.96 30.24 4.62
N GLY A 166 30.78 30.60 5.15
CA GLY A 166 30.07 31.82 4.78
C GLY A 166 28.84 32.14 5.64
N THR A 167 27.93 32.95 5.11
CA THR A 167 26.76 33.48 5.85
C THR A 167 25.54 32.54 5.84
N SER A 168 25.74 31.22 5.78
CA SER A 168 24.65 30.26 5.52
C SER A 168 23.64 30.14 6.67
N GLY A 169 24.06 30.38 7.91
CA GLY A 169 23.21 30.11 9.09
C GLY A 169 23.25 28.65 9.54
N ASP A 170 24.06 27.82 8.89
CA ASP A 170 24.27 26.41 9.20
C ASP A 170 25.49 26.18 10.12
N SER A 171 25.66 24.95 10.58
CA SER A 171 26.83 24.41 11.29
C SER A 171 27.01 22.91 10.97
N ALA A 172 28.09 22.31 11.44
CA ALA A 172 28.30 20.87 11.39
C ALA A 172 27.76 20.24 12.69
N HIS A 173 26.70 19.45 12.59
CA HIS A 173 26.07 18.73 13.71
C HIS A 173 26.48 17.26 13.71
N ARG A 174 26.77 16.71 14.89
CA ARG A 174 27.03 15.28 15.10
C ARG A 174 25.72 14.52 15.15
N LYS A 175 25.69 13.36 14.49
CA LYS A 175 24.48 12.54 14.30
C LYS A 175 24.11 11.76 15.56
N GLY A 176 22.92 11.14 15.51
CA GLY A 176 22.40 10.23 16.54
C GLY A 176 21.68 10.96 17.67
N ALA A 177 20.88 10.20 18.44
CA ALA A 177 19.91 10.69 19.42
C ALA A 177 20.45 11.52 20.62
N ALA A 178 21.76 11.76 20.68
CA ALA A 178 22.41 12.61 21.69
C ALA A 178 23.49 13.54 21.08
N GLU A 179 23.48 13.73 19.75
CA GLU A 179 24.51 14.45 18.98
C GLU A 179 25.94 13.94 19.30
N ALA A 180 26.06 12.62 19.37
CA ALA A 180 27.21 11.94 19.96
C ALA A 180 27.74 10.75 19.13
N GLN A 181 27.29 10.58 17.89
CA GLN A 181 27.86 9.55 17.02
C GLN A 181 29.35 9.83 16.77
N ASP A 182 30.20 8.86 17.10
CA ASP A 182 31.64 8.91 16.90
C ASP A 182 32.10 7.54 16.35
N THR A 183 32.57 7.55 15.10
CA THR A 183 33.05 6.37 14.36
C THR A 183 34.46 6.58 13.83
N ASP A 184 35.21 7.54 14.39
CA ASP A 184 36.52 8.01 13.91
C ASP A 184 36.50 8.58 12.48
N ALA A 185 35.34 9.04 12.01
CA ALA A 185 35.16 9.47 10.63
C ALA A 185 34.13 10.61 10.54
N ASN A 186 34.62 11.85 10.61
CA ASN A 186 33.80 13.07 10.53
C ASN A 186 32.74 13.05 9.39
N GLN A 187 33.04 12.49 8.20
CA GLN A 187 32.05 12.37 7.10
C GLN A 187 30.82 11.50 7.46
N ASP A 188 31.04 10.47 8.27
CA ASP A 188 30.06 9.46 8.66
C ASP A 188 29.33 9.91 9.94
N ASP A 189 30.01 10.68 10.79
CA ASP A 189 29.54 11.19 12.09
C ASP A 189 28.79 12.52 12.04
N LEU A 190 29.11 13.40 11.06
CA LEU A 190 28.57 14.76 11.02
C LEU A 190 27.66 14.98 9.80
N THR A 191 26.74 15.93 9.93
CA THR A 191 25.90 16.48 8.86
C THR A 191 25.91 18.01 8.91
N VAL A 192 25.49 18.66 7.83
CA VAL A 192 25.28 20.12 7.80
C VAL A 192 23.80 20.40 8.02
N ALA A 193 23.47 21.25 8.99
CA ALA A 193 22.11 21.69 9.30
C ALA A 193 22.11 23.09 9.95
N ALA A 194 20.93 23.66 10.18
CA ALA A 194 20.77 24.99 10.78
C ALA A 194 21.20 24.99 12.26
N ALA A 195 22.06 25.94 12.64
CA ALA A 195 22.76 25.89 13.92
C ALA A 195 21.85 26.01 15.16
N ASN A 196 22.17 25.24 16.21
CA ASN A 196 21.42 25.19 17.47
C ASN A 196 22.33 25.10 18.72
N PRO A 197 23.28 26.03 18.90
CA PRO A 197 24.26 25.98 20.00
C PRO A 197 23.62 26.09 21.38
N GLN A 198 24.12 25.29 22.33
CA GLN A 198 23.68 25.15 23.71
C GLN A 198 24.89 25.19 24.66
N GLY A 199 24.86 26.08 25.65
CA GLY A 199 25.88 26.15 26.72
C GLY A 199 25.49 25.36 27.98
N SER A 200 26.40 25.28 28.96
CA SER A 200 26.16 24.67 30.27
C SER A 200 25.17 25.45 31.13
N GLY A 201 25.09 26.77 30.93
CA GLY A 201 24.02 27.64 31.44
C GLY A 201 22.75 27.62 30.59
N GLY A 202 22.79 26.98 29.42
CA GLY A 202 21.59 26.59 28.72
C GLY A 202 20.91 25.49 29.53
N THR A 203 19.71 25.77 30.03
CA THR A 203 18.69 24.72 30.06
C THR A 203 18.74 24.03 28.70
N THR A 204 18.72 22.69 28.67
CA THR A 204 18.32 21.96 27.47
C THR A 204 17.15 22.71 26.87
N THR A 205 17.29 23.32 25.68
CA THR A 205 16.14 23.96 25.05
C THR A 205 15.19 22.81 24.79
N PRO A 206 14.09 22.66 25.54
CA PRO A 206 13.14 21.62 25.19
C PRO A 206 12.58 22.04 23.82
N PRO A 207 11.94 21.13 23.06
CA PRO A 207 10.98 21.60 22.06
C PRO A 207 10.11 22.70 22.71
N PRO A 208 9.91 23.84 22.03
CA PRO A 208 9.65 25.14 22.66
C PRO A 208 8.58 25.04 23.73
N THR A 209 8.79 25.72 24.86
CA THR A 209 7.93 25.70 26.06
C THR A 209 6.59 26.42 25.89
N GLY A 210 5.94 26.24 24.74
CA GLY A 210 4.51 25.91 24.80
C GLY A 210 4.37 24.64 25.66
N GLY A 211 3.42 24.64 26.60
CA GLY A 211 3.13 23.45 27.38
C GLY A 211 2.75 22.28 26.47
N VAL A 212 2.96 21.05 26.93
CA VAL A 212 2.37 19.88 26.27
C VAL A 212 0.87 20.15 26.14
N THR A 213 0.40 20.20 24.90
CA THR A 213 -1.01 20.36 24.58
C THR A 213 -1.65 18.97 24.76
N PRO A 214 -2.61 18.81 25.67
CA PRO A 214 -3.30 17.52 25.83
C PRO A 214 -3.94 17.09 24.51
N ILE A 215 -3.94 15.79 24.21
CA ILE A 215 -4.43 15.30 22.91
C ILE A 215 -5.94 15.59 22.77
N GLY A 216 -6.72 15.48 23.85
CA GLY A 216 -8.11 15.96 23.91
C GLY A 216 -8.32 17.43 23.53
N GLN A 217 -7.32 18.31 23.72
CA GLN A 217 -7.37 19.72 23.27
C GLN A 217 -6.86 19.93 21.84
N VAL A 218 -6.17 18.95 21.26
CA VAL A 218 -5.86 18.92 19.81
C VAL A 218 -7.08 18.42 19.05
N GLN A 219 -7.73 17.37 19.53
CA GLN A 219 -8.99 16.84 18.97
C GLN A 219 -10.15 17.84 19.13
N GLY A 220 -10.48 18.21 20.37
CA GLY A 220 -11.70 18.95 20.67
C GLY A 220 -12.95 18.07 20.61
N SER A 221 -14.12 18.68 20.81
CA SER A 221 -15.41 17.98 20.97
C SER A 221 -16.34 18.11 19.76
N GLY A 222 -15.79 18.47 18.61
CA GLY A 222 -16.49 18.59 17.34
C GLY A 222 -15.66 18.05 16.19
N ALA A 223 -16.27 17.98 15.01
CA ALA A 223 -15.78 17.35 13.78
C ALA A 223 -14.48 17.91 13.15
N THR A 224 -13.77 18.79 13.85
CA THR A 224 -12.57 19.49 13.36
C THR A 224 -11.74 20.02 14.52
N THR A 225 -10.42 19.92 14.44
CA THR A 225 -9.50 20.42 15.46
C THR A 225 -9.67 21.92 15.77
N PRO A 226 -9.83 22.33 17.05
CA PRO A 226 -9.78 23.74 17.47
C PRO A 226 -8.35 24.32 17.39
N LYS A 227 -7.37 23.52 16.96
CA LYS A 227 -5.96 23.87 16.79
C LYS A 227 -5.54 23.95 15.31
N ALA A 228 -6.47 23.91 14.35
CA ALA A 228 -6.17 23.96 12.91
C ALA A 228 -5.11 25.02 12.54
N GLY A 229 -4.01 24.57 11.94
CA GLY A 229 -2.87 25.40 11.51
C GLY A 229 -1.91 25.85 12.62
N GLN A 230 -2.17 25.52 13.89
CA GLN A 230 -1.29 25.83 15.02
C GLN A 230 -0.22 24.74 15.17
N GLU A 231 1.02 25.15 15.45
CA GLU A 231 2.08 24.24 15.89
C GLU A 231 1.78 23.84 17.35
N VAL A 232 1.71 22.53 17.61
CA VAL A 232 1.41 21.94 18.92
C VAL A 232 2.51 20.96 19.32
N THR A 233 2.83 20.93 20.61
CA THR A 233 3.69 19.92 21.23
C THR A 233 2.79 18.91 21.95
N ILE A 234 2.75 17.66 21.51
CA ILE A 234 1.99 16.60 22.21
C ILE A 234 2.92 15.60 22.90
N GLU A 235 2.35 14.80 23.80
CA GLU A 235 3.03 13.69 24.44
C GLU A 235 2.05 12.54 24.68
N GLY A 236 2.44 11.31 24.37
CA GLY A 236 1.58 10.15 24.51
C GLY A 236 2.32 8.83 24.27
N VAL A 237 1.60 7.71 24.36
CA VAL A 237 2.07 6.37 24.03
C VAL A 237 1.71 6.04 22.58
N VAL A 238 2.65 5.49 21.82
CA VAL A 238 2.38 5.02 20.46
C VAL A 238 1.57 3.73 20.50
N THR A 239 0.31 3.80 20.04
CA THR A 239 -0.69 2.73 20.13
C THR A 239 -0.86 1.93 18.84
N GLY A 240 -0.42 2.47 17.72
CA GLY A 240 -0.42 1.82 16.42
C GLY A 240 0.52 2.51 15.44
N VAL A 241 0.82 1.83 14.35
CA VAL A 241 1.62 2.31 13.22
C VAL A 241 0.80 2.16 11.96
N ASP A 242 1.05 3.08 11.03
CA ASP A 242 0.62 3.03 9.63
C ASP A 242 1.87 3.17 8.75
N ASP A 243 2.17 2.16 7.93
CA ASP A 243 3.29 2.18 6.99
C ASP A 243 2.91 2.38 5.52
N GLU A 244 1.62 2.64 5.24
CA GLU A 244 1.14 2.88 3.89
C GLU A 244 1.32 4.34 3.44
N ASP A 245 2.20 4.57 2.45
CA ASP A 245 2.22 5.83 1.70
C ASP A 245 0.93 5.92 0.87
N GLY A 246 -0.01 6.76 1.32
CA GLY A 246 -1.24 7.06 0.59
C GLY A 246 -0.96 7.50 -0.86
N ALA A 247 -1.82 7.13 -1.81
CA ALA A 247 -1.51 7.33 -3.23
C ALA A 247 -2.70 7.77 -4.10
N SER A 248 -2.38 8.56 -5.13
CA SER A 248 -3.26 8.93 -6.24
C SER A 248 -2.59 8.63 -7.58
N PHE A 249 -3.37 8.69 -8.68
CA PHE A 249 -2.88 8.55 -10.06
C PHE A 249 -1.65 9.42 -10.42
N THR A 250 -1.41 10.52 -9.69
CA THR A 250 -0.36 11.50 -10.01
C THR A 250 0.68 11.74 -8.92
N GLY A 251 0.59 11.05 -7.77
CA GLY A 251 1.53 11.24 -6.68
C GLY A 251 1.20 10.44 -5.42
N THR A 252 2.25 10.21 -4.61
CA THR A 252 2.15 9.66 -3.26
C THR A 252 2.07 10.78 -2.21
N PHE A 253 1.55 10.43 -1.03
CA PHE A 253 1.29 11.28 0.11
C PHE A 253 1.94 10.66 1.36
N PRO A 254 3.27 10.82 1.55
CA PRO A 254 4.00 10.19 2.65
C PRO A 254 3.55 10.66 4.05
N GLU A 255 2.67 11.66 4.15
CA GLU A 255 2.02 12.05 5.40
C GLU A 255 0.92 11.09 5.87
N ASP A 256 0.33 10.30 4.97
CA ASP A 256 -0.70 9.31 5.35
C ASP A 256 -0.08 8.12 6.08
N ALA A 257 1.24 8.00 5.96
CA ALA A 257 2.07 7.00 6.55
C ALA A 257 2.67 7.59 7.86
N GLY A 258 2.42 6.95 9.02
CA GLY A 258 2.66 7.57 10.32
C GLY A 258 2.44 6.68 11.55
N ILE A 259 2.08 7.29 12.67
CA ILE A 259 1.83 6.59 13.94
C ILE A 259 0.58 7.14 14.64
N TYR A 260 -0.10 6.27 15.40
CA TYR A 260 -1.18 6.65 16.29
C TYR A 260 -0.61 6.87 17.69
N VAL A 261 -0.89 8.03 18.28
CA VAL A 261 -0.42 8.43 19.61
C VAL A 261 -1.63 8.72 20.49
N GLN A 262 -1.66 8.11 21.68
CA GLN A 262 -2.74 8.28 22.64
C GLN A 262 -2.21 8.76 23.98
N THR A 263 -2.99 9.57 24.71
CA THR A 263 -2.63 10.07 26.05
C THR A 263 -2.21 8.94 26.98
N VAL A 264 -1.23 9.23 27.85
CA VAL A 264 -0.67 8.26 28.80
C VAL A 264 -1.75 7.84 29.81
N PRO A 265 -1.93 6.54 30.10
CA PRO A 265 -2.95 6.07 31.03
C PRO A 265 -2.91 6.76 32.41
N GLY A 266 -4.04 7.35 32.81
CA GLY A 266 -4.20 8.14 34.04
C GLY A 266 -3.89 9.64 33.89
N ALA A 267 -3.62 10.12 32.67
CA ALA A 267 -3.41 11.53 32.34
C ALA A 267 -4.49 12.11 31.39
N GLU A 268 -5.54 11.34 31.10
CA GLU A 268 -6.70 11.76 30.32
C GLU A 268 -7.46 12.90 31.03
N ASP A 269 -8.08 13.80 30.25
CA ASP A 269 -8.82 14.96 30.77
C ASP A 269 -10.22 14.60 31.33
N ALA A 270 -10.65 13.36 31.11
CA ALA A 270 -11.92 12.77 31.52
C ALA A 270 -13.17 13.42 30.89
N ASP A 271 -13.03 14.18 29.80
CA ASP A 271 -14.16 14.61 28.97
C ASP A 271 -14.50 13.54 27.92
N PRO A 272 -15.65 12.84 28.02
CA PRO A 272 -16.04 11.79 27.07
C PRO A 272 -16.52 12.34 25.71
N SER A 273 -16.43 13.66 25.49
CA SER A 273 -16.72 14.31 24.21
C SER A 273 -15.45 14.60 23.38
N THR A 274 -14.26 14.47 23.96
CA THR A 274 -12.97 14.65 23.29
C THR A 274 -12.24 13.33 23.13
N SER A 275 -11.59 13.10 21.99
CA SER A 275 -10.74 11.92 21.82
C SER A 275 -9.34 12.12 22.44
N GLU A 276 -8.84 11.09 23.11
CA GLU A 276 -7.48 11.06 23.69
C GLU A 276 -6.42 10.52 22.73
N GLY A 277 -6.80 10.20 21.48
CA GLY A 277 -5.91 9.73 20.43
C GLY A 277 -5.76 10.72 19.29
N VAL A 278 -4.65 10.65 18.57
CA VAL A 278 -4.41 11.43 17.35
C VAL A 278 -3.44 10.70 16.42
N PHE A 279 -3.63 10.87 15.12
CA PHE A 279 -2.69 10.37 14.12
C PHE A 279 -1.57 11.39 13.86
N VAL A 280 -0.34 10.92 13.70
CA VAL A 280 0.84 11.74 13.41
C VAL A 280 1.51 11.24 12.14
N GLY A 281 1.47 12.06 11.08
CA GLY A 281 2.03 11.75 9.77
C GLY A 281 3.48 12.20 9.59
N PHE A 282 4.15 11.67 8.56
CA PHE A 282 5.58 11.91 8.23
C PHE A 282 6.60 11.42 9.27
N VAL A 283 6.19 10.57 10.21
CA VAL A 283 7.08 10.11 11.30
C VAL A 283 8.09 9.08 10.81
N ASP A 284 9.36 9.26 11.13
CA ASP A 284 10.39 8.23 11.01
C ASP A 284 10.88 7.79 12.41
N GLY A 285 11.33 6.54 12.52
CA GLY A 285 11.96 6.02 13.74
C GLY A 285 13.50 6.04 13.65
N PRO A 286 14.24 5.96 14.77
CA PRO A 286 15.72 6.01 14.79
C PRO A 286 16.44 4.93 13.98
N THR A 287 15.70 3.91 13.52
CA THR A 287 16.19 2.83 12.65
C THR A 287 15.52 2.77 11.27
N GLY A 288 14.73 3.80 10.92
CA GLY A 288 14.03 3.94 9.64
C GLY A 288 12.81 3.04 9.47
N ARG A 289 12.15 2.63 10.57
CA ARG A 289 10.91 1.83 10.57
C ARG A 289 10.04 2.15 11.79
N ARG A 290 8.90 2.81 11.56
CA ARG A 290 7.91 3.26 12.56
C ARG A 290 7.48 2.20 13.59
N ALA A 291 7.48 0.93 13.20
CA ALA A 291 7.20 -0.22 14.06
C ALA A 291 8.06 -0.29 15.34
N ASP A 292 9.26 0.33 15.36
CA ASP A 292 10.09 0.38 16.56
C ASP A 292 9.61 1.37 17.64
N LEU A 293 8.60 2.20 17.34
CA LEU A 293 8.00 3.15 18.27
C LEU A 293 6.83 2.58 19.08
N LEU A 294 6.20 1.49 18.64
CA LEU A 294 5.04 0.87 19.32
C LEU A 294 5.31 0.61 20.81
N GLY A 295 4.42 1.08 21.68
CA GLY A 295 4.56 0.96 23.13
C GLY A 295 5.49 1.97 23.80
N LYS A 296 6.19 2.83 23.04
CA LYS A 296 7.01 3.90 23.62
C LYS A 296 6.17 5.14 23.91
N ARG A 297 6.55 5.85 24.98
CA ARG A 297 6.10 7.21 25.23
C ARG A 297 6.98 8.17 24.42
N VAL A 298 6.35 9.02 23.62
CA VAL A 298 7.00 9.96 22.70
C VAL A 298 6.53 11.39 22.97
N ARG A 299 7.38 12.37 22.64
CA ARG A 299 7.01 13.78 22.53
C ARG A 299 7.27 14.25 21.10
N ILE A 300 6.29 14.94 20.54
CA ILE A 300 6.19 15.28 19.12
C ILE A 300 5.83 16.75 18.97
N VAL A 301 6.35 17.41 17.93
CA VAL A 301 6.00 18.79 17.56
C VAL A 301 5.59 18.83 16.10
N GLY A 302 4.39 19.33 15.81
CA GLY A 302 3.90 19.46 14.44
C GLY A 302 2.69 20.38 14.34
N GLN A 303 2.19 20.60 13.13
CA GLN A 303 0.96 21.38 12.92
C GLN A 303 -0.27 20.49 13.02
N ALA A 304 -1.22 20.85 13.88
CA ALA A 304 -2.54 20.24 13.89
C ALA A 304 -3.33 20.66 12.65
N LYS A 305 -3.92 19.71 11.92
CA LYS A 305 -4.69 19.95 10.69
C LYS A 305 -5.76 18.89 10.49
N GLU A 306 -6.73 19.22 9.64
CA GLU A 306 -7.63 18.25 9.01
C GLU A 306 -6.98 17.64 7.76
N LYS A 307 -7.12 16.32 7.57
CA LYS A 307 -6.92 15.68 6.27
C LYS A 307 -8.07 14.71 5.99
N PHE A 308 -8.87 15.00 4.96
CA PHE A 308 -10.06 14.21 4.59
C PHE A 308 -11.08 13.97 5.74
N GLY A 309 -11.07 14.82 6.78
CA GLY A 309 -11.91 14.71 7.97
C GLY A 309 -11.30 13.96 9.15
N LEU A 310 -10.01 13.56 9.06
CA LEU A 310 -9.20 13.08 10.18
C LEU A 310 -8.45 14.25 10.83
N THR A 311 -8.55 14.38 12.15
CA THR A 311 -7.63 15.24 12.91
C THR A 311 -6.26 14.58 12.99
N MET A 312 -5.25 15.24 12.42
CA MET A 312 -3.87 14.76 12.47
C MET A 312 -2.86 15.84 12.82
N ILE A 313 -1.70 15.41 13.29
CA ILE A 313 -0.51 16.26 13.42
C ILE A 313 0.41 15.98 12.22
N ALA A 314 0.72 17.02 11.47
CA ALA A 314 1.75 16.99 10.45
C ALA A 314 3.09 17.44 11.06
N GLU A 315 4.00 16.49 11.28
CA GLU A 315 5.38 16.82 11.59
C GLU A 315 6.10 17.45 10.39
N LYS A 316 7.23 18.11 10.65
CA LYS A 316 8.17 18.43 9.58
C LYS A 316 8.84 17.12 9.17
N ARG A 317 8.72 16.76 7.89
CA ARG A 317 9.36 15.59 7.29
C ARG A 317 10.82 15.45 7.76
N ASP A 318 11.23 14.22 8.07
CA ASP A 318 12.56 13.85 8.59
C ASP A 318 12.84 14.35 10.03
N THR A 319 11.80 14.68 10.82
CA THR A 319 11.90 14.89 12.28
C THR A 319 11.63 13.56 13.01
N GLU A 320 12.52 13.16 13.93
CA GLU A 320 12.30 11.98 14.77
C GLU A 320 11.56 12.36 16.08
N PRO A 321 10.53 11.60 16.51
CA PRO A 321 9.90 11.78 17.81
C PRO A 321 10.87 11.62 18.98
N VAL A 322 10.78 12.49 19.98
CA VAL A 322 11.60 12.40 21.19
C VAL A 322 11.08 11.25 22.06
N VAL A 323 11.77 10.10 22.02
CA VAL A 323 11.45 8.93 22.85
C VAL A 323 11.75 9.23 24.33
N LEU A 324 10.71 9.21 25.17
CA LEU A 324 10.80 9.44 26.62
C LEU A 324 10.93 8.14 27.44
N GLY A 325 10.79 6.98 26.78
CA GLY A 325 10.94 5.65 27.39
C GLY A 325 9.85 4.67 26.95
N GLU A 326 9.90 3.46 27.49
CA GLU A 326 8.85 2.43 27.32
C GLU A 326 7.61 2.77 28.17
N ALA A 327 6.42 2.41 27.69
CA ALA A 327 5.15 2.58 28.41
C ALA A 327 4.22 1.38 28.18
N ALA A 328 3.22 1.22 29.06
CA ALA A 328 2.14 0.27 28.80
C ALA A 328 1.17 0.87 27.77
N LEU A 329 0.73 0.06 26.80
CA LEU A 329 -0.35 0.46 25.89
C LEU A 329 -1.63 0.74 26.68
N PRO A 330 -2.36 1.83 26.40
CA PRO A 330 -3.73 2.03 26.85
C PRO A 330 -4.62 0.80 26.62
N ALA A 331 -5.47 0.52 27.61
CA ALA A 331 -6.51 -0.49 27.48
C ALA A 331 -7.47 -0.07 26.34
N PRO A 332 -7.89 -1.00 25.47
CA PRO A 332 -8.68 -0.62 24.31
C PRO A 332 -10.11 -0.26 24.74
N VAL A 333 -10.64 0.85 24.24
CA VAL A 333 -12.04 1.22 24.49
C VAL A 333 -12.94 0.24 23.74
N VAL A 334 -13.77 -0.51 24.47
CA VAL A 334 -14.75 -1.42 23.86
C VAL A 334 -15.84 -0.60 23.18
N LEU A 335 -16.05 -0.84 21.89
CA LEU A 335 -17.07 -0.15 21.11
C LEU A 335 -18.48 -0.50 21.60
N ASP A 336 -19.23 0.53 21.97
CA ASP A 336 -20.63 0.46 22.37
C ASP A 336 -21.50 0.32 21.12
N THR A 337 -21.97 -0.90 20.87
CA THR A 337 -22.85 -1.24 19.74
C THR A 337 -24.15 -0.41 19.72
N ALA A 338 -24.67 0.02 20.87
CA ALA A 338 -25.90 0.82 20.92
C ALA A 338 -25.63 2.27 20.50
N ARG A 339 -24.55 2.89 21.00
CA ARG A 339 -24.10 4.22 20.53
C ARG A 339 -23.69 4.18 19.04
N ALA A 340 -23.01 3.11 18.63
CA ALA A 340 -22.62 2.86 17.25
C ALA A 340 -23.82 2.83 16.29
N LYS A 341 -24.94 2.23 16.68
CA LYS A 341 -26.19 2.19 15.89
C LYS A 341 -27.02 3.47 15.99
N ALA A 342 -26.88 4.24 17.07
CA ALA A 342 -27.66 5.46 17.28
C ALA A 342 -27.16 6.68 16.48
N GLN A 343 -25.92 6.67 16.00
CA GLN A 343 -25.36 7.77 15.19
C GLN A 343 -25.91 7.73 13.75
N THR A 344 -26.78 8.67 13.42
CA THR A 344 -27.44 8.73 12.11
C THR A 344 -26.58 9.49 11.10
N ASN A 345 -25.86 8.75 10.26
CA ASN A 345 -25.28 9.30 9.03
C ASN A 345 -25.88 8.57 7.80
N PRO A 346 -26.86 9.18 7.10
CA PRO A 346 -27.47 8.58 5.91
C PRO A 346 -26.53 8.64 4.70
N ASN A 347 -25.80 9.73 4.49
CA ASN A 347 -24.84 9.87 3.39
C ASN A 347 -23.44 10.34 3.87
N PRO A 348 -22.49 9.40 4.11
CA PRO A 348 -21.15 9.77 4.57
C PRO A 348 -20.42 10.75 3.63
N LEU A 349 -20.69 10.70 2.32
CA LEU A 349 -20.07 11.57 1.32
C LEU A 349 -20.46 13.06 1.43
N THR A 350 -21.60 13.38 2.05
CA THR A 350 -22.05 14.78 2.25
C THR A 350 -22.10 15.19 3.71
N ASP A 351 -22.30 14.26 4.63
CA ASP A 351 -22.75 14.56 5.99
C ASP A 351 -21.66 14.38 7.06
N GLY A 352 -20.49 13.83 6.71
CA GLY A 352 -19.28 13.86 7.55
C GLY A 352 -19.32 12.98 8.81
N THR A 353 -18.57 13.39 9.85
CA THR A 353 -18.20 12.55 11.00
C THR A 353 -19.38 11.97 11.78
N ARG A 354 -19.16 10.82 12.42
CA ARG A 354 -20.19 10.14 13.22
C ARG A 354 -19.89 10.35 14.70
N GLY A 355 -20.70 11.18 15.36
CA GLY A 355 -20.38 11.75 16.67
C GLY A 355 -20.13 10.79 17.85
N TYR A 356 -20.34 9.47 17.72
CA TYR A 356 -19.80 8.53 18.71
C TYR A 356 -18.37 8.11 18.36
N TYR A 357 -18.11 7.71 17.11
CA TYR A 357 -16.77 7.35 16.66
C TYR A 357 -15.80 8.54 16.70
N GLU A 358 -16.30 9.77 16.52
CA GLU A 358 -15.52 11.00 16.70
C GLU A 358 -14.87 11.11 18.09
N THR A 359 -15.62 10.77 19.15
CA THR A 359 -15.10 10.77 20.53
C THR A 359 -14.01 9.71 20.80
N LEU A 360 -13.65 8.93 19.78
CA LEU A 360 -12.67 7.85 19.82
C LEU A 360 -11.62 7.96 18.70
N GLU A 361 -11.60 9.04 17.91
CA GLU A 361 -10.71 9.16 16.75
C GLU A 361 -9.22 9.09 17.16
N GLY A 362 -8.46 8.20 16.53
CA GLY A 362 -7.06 7.89 16.85
C GLY A 362 -6.87 7.07 18.13
N MET A 363 -7.90 6.86 18.96
CA MET A 363 -7.79 6.02 20.17
C MET A 363 -7.74 4.54 19.80
N ARG A 364 -7.04 3.77 20.64
CA ARG A 364 -7.05 2.32 20.58
C ARG A 364 -8.41 1.78 21.04
N VAL A 365 -9.15 1.17 20.13
CA VAL A 365 -10.49 0.59 20.36
C VAL A 365 -10.48 -0.93 20.23
N ALA A 366 -11.53 -1.57 20.74
CA ALA A 366 -11.83 -2.98 20.53
C ALA A 366 -13.26 -3.15 19.99
N LEU A 367 -13.39 -3.84 18.86
CA LEU A 367 -14.64 -4.37 18.35
C LEU A 367 -14.76 -5.84 18.78
N PRO A 368 -15.62 -6.18 19.78
CA PRO A 368 -15.72 -7.55 20.27
C PRO A 368 -16.27 -8.49 19.20
N VAL A 369 -17.28 -8.03 18.45
CA VAL A 369 -17.88 -8.74 17.34
C VAL A 369 -18.47 -7.77 16.31
N GLY A 370 -18.32 -8.10 15.03
CA GLY A 370 -19.01 -7.46 13.91
C GLY A 370 -19.30 -8.46 12.79
N ILE A 371 -20.23 -8.11 11.91
CA ILE A 371 -20.63 -8.91 10.75
C ILE A 371 -20.18 -8.19 9.47
N ALA A 372 -19.53 -8.89 8.55
CA ALA A 372 -19.12 -8.34 7.26
C ALA A 372 -20.33 -8.00 6.37
N ASN A 373 -20.33 -6.80 5.79
CA ASN A 373 -21.44 -6.23 5.01
C ASN A 373 -21.35 -6.54 3.51
N SER A 374 -20.16 -6.94 3.07
CA SER A 374 -19.80 -7.47 1.75
C SER A 374 -18.72 -8.53 1.97
N GLY A 375 -18.47 -9.36 0.97
CA GLY A 375 -17.30 -10.22 0.91
C GLY A 375 -16.11 -9.54 0.27
N GLY A 376 -14.92 -10.11 0.51
CA GLY A 376 -13.66 -9.58 0.03
C GLY A 376 -13.27 -8.28 0.72
N THR A 377 -12.26 -7.66 0.16
CA THR A 377 -11.76 -6.37 0.59
C THR A 377 -11.75 -5.41 -0.59
N THR A 378 -11.86 -4.10 -0.32
CA THR A 378 -11.73 -3.11 -1.39
C THR A 378 -10.33 -3.16 -2.01
N LYS A 379 -10.09 -2.42 -3.10
CA LYS A 379 -8.73 -2.22 -3.61
C LYS A 379 -7.77 -1.52 -2.63
N PHE A 380 -8.28 -1.03 -1.51
CA PHE A 380 -7.54 -0.49 -0.37
C PHE A 380 -7.55 -1.46 0.84
N GLY A 381 -7.94 -2.72 0.63
CA GLY A 381 -7.89 -3.83 1.60
C GLY A 381 -8.85 -3.69 2.77
N GLU A 382 -9.89 -2.87 2.60
CA GLU A 382 -10.89 -2.60 3.62
C GLU A 382 -11.96 -3.71 3.66
N LEU A 383 -12.10 -4.41 4.79
CA LEU A 383 -13.29 -5.24 5.08
C LEU A 383 -14.29 -4.43 5.90
N PHE A 384 -15.42 -4.06 5.30
CA PHE A 384 -16.46 -3.30 6.00
C PHE A 384 -17.33 -4.20 6.88
N VAL A 385 -17.43 -3.87 8.17
CA VAL A 385 -18.22 -4.60 9.17
C VAL A 385 -19.23 -3.71 9.90
N THR A 386 -20.37 -4.28 10.24
CA THR A 386 -21.35 -3.71 11.18
C THR A 386 -21.09 -4.24 12.59
N PRO A 387 -20.89 -3.40 13.61
CA PRO A 387 -20.75 -3.85 15.00
C PRO A 387 -21.98 -4.58 15.53
N GLY A 388 -21.74 -5.68 16.25
CA GLY A 388 -22.77 -6.56 16.79
C GLY A 388 -22.93 -7.87 16.00
N LEU A 389 -24.12 -8.45 16.11
CA LEU A 389 -24.50 -9.73 15.49
C LEU A 389 -25.66 -9.57 14.49
N ASP A 390 -26.04 -8.33 14.18
CA ASP A 390 -27.14 -8.03 13.27
C ASP A 390 -26.70 -8.43 11.86
N ARG A 391 -27.41 -9.41 11.30
CA ARG A 391 -27.13 -9.99 10.00
C ARG A 391 -28.19 -9.55 9.00
N GLY A 392 -27.79 -8.74 8.05
CA GLY A 392 -28.63 -8.22 6.98
C GLY A 392 -27.77 -7.60 5.89
N ARG A 393 -28.25 -7.62 4.64
CA ARG A 393 -27.63 -6.83 3.59
C ARG A 393 -27.87 -5.36 3.86
N ILE A 394 -26.90 -4.55 3.48
CA ILE A 394 -26.92 -3.11 3.70
C ILE A 394 -26.85 -2.45 2.34
N PHE A 395 -27.96 -1.88 1.90
CA PHE A 395 -28.10 -1.26 0.60
C PHE A 395 -27.75 0.22 0.65
N ARG A 396 -27.44 0.80 -0.53
CA ARG A 396 -27.24 2.24 -0.71
C ARG A 396 -28.31 3.10 -0.01
N GLN A 397 -29.58 2.69 -0.16
CA GLN A 397 -30.76 3.40 0.32
C GLN A 397 -31.02 3.22 1.83
N ASP A 398 -30.32 2.31 2.51
CA ASP A 398 -30.55 2.07 3.93
C ASP A 398 -30.03 3.23 4.79
N PRO A 399 -30.86 3.80 5.67
CA PRO A 399 -30.45 4.92 6.52
C PRO A 399 -29.54 4.46 7.66
N ALA A 400 -28.61 5.34 8.06
CA ALA A 400 -27.87 5.28 9.32
C ALA A 400 -27.10 3.97 9.57
N VAL A 401 -26.07 3.71 8.75
CA VAL A 401 -25.25 2.49 8.90
C VAL A 401 -24.04 2.73 9.81
N SER A 402 -23.89 1.90 10.84
CA SER A 402 -22.83 1.96 11.86
C SER A 402 -21.47 1.37 11.42
N ASN A 403 -21.18 1.37 10.12
CA ASN A 403 -20.04 0.64 9.54
C ASN A 403 -18.67 1.10 10.05
N ILE A 404 -17.75 0.16 10.20
CA ILE A 404 -16.31 0.39 10.36
C ILE A 404 -15.58 -0.39 9.27
N ALA A 405 -14.60 0.22 8.62
CA ALA A 405 -13.67 -0.47 7.74
C ALA A 405 -12.55 -1.11 8.57
N LEU A 406 -12.29 -2.40 8.43
CA LEU A 406 -11.09 -3.03 8.94
C LEU A 406 -10.03 -2.96 7.84
N ILE A 407 -8.96 -2.19 8.05
CA ILE A 407 -7.95 -1.96 7.00
C ILE A 407 -6.75 -2.87 7.20
N ASP A 408 -6.16 -3.35 6.11
CA ASP A 408 -4.81 -3.88 6.12
C ASP A 408 -3.77 -2.74 6.12
N ASP A 409 -2.50 -3.13 6.24
CA ASP A 409 -1.33 -2.28 6.48
C ASP A 409 -1.37 -1.45 7.79
N ALA A 410 -0.53 -1.87 8.74
CA ALA A 410 -0.65 -1.51 10.15
C ALA A 410 0.66 -1.77 10.93
N GLY A 411 1.79 -1.29 10.39
CA GLY A 411 3.14 -1.68 10.81
C GLY A 411 3.58 -3.02 10.22
N ALA A 412 3.00 -3.45 9.10
CA ALA A 412 3.18 -4.80 8.55
C ALA A 412 4.52 -4.98 7.82
N GLY A 413 5.16 -3.88 7.41
CA GLY A 413 6.39 -3.88 6.61
C GLY A 413 6.16 -4.26 5.15
N ASP A 414 4.94 -4.04 4.67
CA ASP A 414 4.47 -4.26 3.31
C ASP A 414 5.07 -3.18 2.35
N PRO A 415 4.95 -3.31 1.02
CA PRO A 415 5.52 -2.30 0.12
C PRO A 415 4.74 -0.98 0.25
N ALA A 416 5.46 0.15 0.18
CA ALA A 416 4.92 1.51 0.33
C ALA A 416 4.05 1.97 -0.85
N ASN A 417 3.07 1.16 -1.25
CA ASN A 417 2.15 1.40 -2.36
C ASN A 417 0.89 0.53 -2.19
N PRO A 418 -0.31 1.11 -2.00
CA PRO A 418 -1.57 0.37 -1.87
C PRO A 418 -1.90 -0.54 -3.06
N TYR A 419 -1.26 -0.32 -4.20
CA TYR A 419 -1.51 -1.05 -5.44
C TYR A 419 -0.55 -2.23 -5.70
N ASP A 420 0.44 -2.48 -4.83
CA ASP A 420 1.37 -3.64 -4.92
C ASP A 420 1.21 -4.55 -3.71
N ARG A 421 -0.01 -5.06 -3.46
CA ARG A 421 -0.31 -5.83 -2.24
C ARG A 421 -0.32 -7.36 -2.47
N PRO A 422 0.82 -8.07 -2.33
CA PRO A 422 0.76 -9.47 -1.95
C PRO A 422 0.14 -9.58 -0.56
N ASP A 423 -0.61 -10.65 -0.27
CA ASP A 423 -1.37 -10.86 0.98
C ASP A 423 -0.69 -10.24 2.23
N SER A 424 -1.15 -9.05 2.63
CA SER A 424 -0.57 -8.29 3.74
C SER A 424 -0.66 -9.09 5.03
N SER A 425 0.35 -8.94 5.91
CA SER A 425 0.38 -9.69 7.16
C SER A 425 -0.67 -9.24 8.19
N THR A 426 -1.37 -8.13 7.93
CA THR A 426 -2.48 -7.62 8.76
C THR A 426 -3.85 -7.69 8.09
N LEU A 427 -3.92 -8.19 6.85
CA LEU A 427 -5.14 -8.23 6.04
C LEU A 427 -6.22 -9.15 6.60
N VAL A 428 -7.41 -8.56 6.82
CA VAL A 428 -8.60 -9.21 7.34
C VAL A 428 -9.57 -9.48 6.19
N ARG A 429 -9.76 -10.74 5.81
CA ARG A 429 -10.67 -11.15 4.74
C ARG A 429 -11.83 -11.98 5.25
N GLY A 430 -13.01 -11.78 4.67
CA GLY A 430 -14.20 -12.57 4.90
C GLY A 430 -15.13 -12.58 3.69
N ASP A 431 -15.98 -13.59 3.59
CA ASP A 431 -17.17 -13.55 2.74
C ASP A 431 -18.23 -12.64 3.39
N LEU A 432 -19.28 -12.28 2.65
CA LEU A 432 -20.47 -11.62 3.21
C LEU A 432 -20.96 -12.38 4.46
N PHE A 433 -21.41 -11.62 5.46
CA PHE A 433 -21.83 -12.11 6.77
C PHE A 433 -20.77 -12.83 7.62
N SER A 434 -19.50 -12.90 7.17
CA SER A 434 -18.43 -13.43 8.02
C SER A 434 -18.38 -12.67 9.34
N LYS A 435 -18.39 -13.43 10.43
CA LYS A 435 -18.33 -12.91 11.78
C LYS A 435 -16.87 -12.62 12.12
N VAL A 436 -16.56 -11.35 12.36
CA VAL A 436 -15.25 -10.89 12.83
C VAL A 436 -15.29 -10.73 14.34
N GLU A 437 -14.35 -11.34 15.05
CA GLU A 437 -14.28 -11.36 16.52
C GLU A 437 -12.94 -10.83 17.02
N ASN A 438 -13.01 -9.96 18.04
CA ASN A 438 -11.86 -9.36 18.73
C ASN A 438 -10.92 -8.54 17.82
N ALA A 439 -11.45 -7.69 16.94
CA ALA A 439 -10.62 -6.73 16.21
C ALA A 439 -10.18 -5.61 17.17
N VAL A 440 -8.88 -5.32 17.24
CA VAL A 440 -8.31 -4.32 18.14
C VAL A 440 -7.26 -3.51 17.40
N GLY A 441 -7.36 -2.18 17.48
CA GLY A 441 -6.46 -1.25 16.78
C GLY A 441 -6.85 0.20 17.06
N PRO A 442 -6.05 1.19 16.61
CA PRO A 442 -6.49 2.57 16.55
C PRO A 442 -7.72 2.73 15.64
N LEU A 443 -8.59 3.70 15.96
CA LEU A 443 -9.74 4.09 15.14
C LEU A 443 -9.38 5.30 14.26
N GLY A 444 -8.92 5.09 13.03
CA GLY A 444 -8.68 6.18 12.08
C GLY A 444 -9.95 6.68 11.39
N PHE A 445 -9.78 7.63 10.47
CA PHE A 445 -10.83 8.13 9.58
C PHE A 445 -10.24 8.36 8.18
N SER A 446 -10.86 7.82 7.15
CA SER A 446 -10.47 8.04 5.75
C SER A 446 -11.69 7.88 4.82
N PHE A 447 -11.69 8.60 3.70
CA PHE A 447 -12.77 8.55 2.69
C PHE A 447 -14.20 8.58 3.29
N TYR A 448 -14.41 9.42 4.32
CA TYR A 448 -15.69 9.58 5.03
C TYR A 448 -16.17 8.37 5.86
N ASN A 449 -15.28 7.44 6.21
CA ASN A 449 -15.56 6.32 7.11
C ASN A 449 -14.50 6.18 8.20
N TYR A 450 -14.90 5.67 9.36
CA TYR A 450 -13.95 5.29 10.39
C TYR A 450 -13.34 3.94 10.06
N THR A 451 -12.03 3.88 10.18
CA THR A 451 -11.19 2.70 9.97
C THR A 451 -10.74 2.16 11.33
N LEU A 452 -10.64 0.85 11.50
CA LEU A 452 -9.96 0.22 12.62
C LEU A 452 -8.75 -0.52 12.05
N THR A 453 -7.55 -0.12 12.47
CA THR A 453 -6.27 -0.53 11.88
C THR A 453 -5.62 -1.66 12.71
N PRO A 454 -5.84 -2.95 12.40
CA PRO A 454 -5.48 -4.07 13.28
C PRO A 454 -3.96 -4.32 13.20
N GLN A 455 -3.27 -4.15 14.32
CA GLN A 455 -1.81 -4.21 14.36
C GLN A 455 -1.30 -5.66 14.32
N VAL A 456 -0.06 -5.86 13.85
CA VAL A 456 0.60 -7.19 13.79
C VAL A 456 0.52 -7.90 15.14
N GLY A 457 -0.03 -9.12 15.14
CA GLY A 457 -0.22 -9.93 16.36
C GLY A 457 -1.50 -9.65 17.14
N THR A 458 -2.32 -8.68 16.71
CA THR A 458 -3.66 -8.38 17.25
C THR A 458 -4.79 -8.61 16.24
N LEU A 459 -4.54 -9.46 15.24
CA LEU A 459 -5.50 -9.76 14.18
C LEU A 459 -6.78 -10.40 14.73
N PRO A 460 -7.96 -10.00 14.23
CA PRO A 460 -9.21 -10.64 14.62
C PRO A 460 -9.30 -12.08 14.13
N THR A 461 -10.22 -12.84 14.73
CA THR A 461 -10.67 -14.11 14.16
C THR A 461 -11.83 -13.84 13.20
N VAL A 462 -11.70 -14.24 11.94
CA VAL A 462 -12.80 -14.22 10.98
C VAL A 462 -13.38 -15.62 10.84
N THR A 463 -14.66 -15.77 11.16
CA THR A 463 -15.41 -17.02 10.98
C THR A 463 -16.45 -16.82 9.88
N ARG A 464 -16.27 -17.55 8.78
CA ARG A 464 -17.18 -17.57 7.64
C ARG A 464 -18.60 -17.99 8.05
N ASP A 465 -19.61 -17.30 7.52
CA ASP A 465 -21.02 -17.70 7.71
C ASP A 465 -21.32 -19.00 6.92
N PRO A 466 -21.98 -20.01 7.53
CA PRO A 466 -22.24 -21.29 6.88
C PRO A 466 -23.40 -21.27 5.88
N GLU A 467 -24.26 -20.24 5.89
CA GLU A 467 -25.40 -20.11 4.97
C GLU A 467 -25.00 -19.45 3.64
N VAL A 468 -23.94 -18.63 3.61
CA VAL A 468 -23.33 -18.21 2.34
C VAL A 468 -22.68 -19.46 1.73
N PRO A 469 -23.01 -19.90 0.50
CA PRO A 469 -22.42 -21.10 -0.10
C PRO A 469 -20.91 -20.95 -0.26
N ALA A 470 -20.09 -21.98 -0.02
CA ALA A 470 -18.62 -21.87 -0.10
C ALA A 470 -18.08 -21.46 -1.49
N VAL A 471 -18.88 -21.66 -2.54
CA VAL A 471 -18.61 -21.24 -3.92
C VAL A 471 -19.94 -20.84 -4.55
N TYR A 472 -20.00 -19.68 -5.20
CA TYR A 472 -21.16 -19.27 -5.98
C TYR A 472 -21.30 -20.13 -7.25
N ASP A 473 -22.53 -20.40 -7.68
CA ASP A 473 -22.82 -20.96 -8.99
C ASP A 473 -24.25 -20.59 -9.38
N LEU A 474 -24.44 -20.04 -10.59
CA LEU A 474 -25.80 -19.83 -11.10
C LEU A 474 -26.54 -21.18 -11.19
N PRO A 475 -27.87 -21.19 -10.97
CA PRO A 475 -28.71 -22.35 -11.25
C PRO A 475 -28.47 -22.90 -12.66
N ALA A 476 -28.65 -24.21 -12.82
CA ALA A 476 -28.56 -24.83 -14.15
C ALA A 476 -29.55 -24.16 -15.11
N LYS A 477 -29.07 -23.71 -16.27
CA LYS A 477 -29.92 -23.11 -17.30
C LYS A 477 -30.90 -24.17 -17.83
N PRO A 478 -32.22 -23.91 -17.86
CA PRO A 478 -33.19 -24.87 -18.39
C PRO A 478 -32.94 -25.18 -19.88
N ALA A 479 -33.38 -26.36 -20.33
CA ALA A 479 -33.35 -26.70 -21.74
C ALA A 479 -34.28 -25.78 -22.57
N GLY A 480 -33.88 -25.45 -23.80
CA GLY A 480 -34.61 -24.52 -24.66
C GLY A 480 -34.58 -23.07 -24.15
N GLN A 481 -33.50 -22.68 -23.48
CA GLN A 481 -33.25 -21.32 -23.00
C GLN A 481 -31.78 -20.92 -23.24
N ALA A 482 -31.56 -19.62 -23.43
CA ALA A 482 -30.26 -19.00 -23.60
C ALA A 482 -30.00 -17.97 -22.49
N ARG A 483 -28.73 -17.69 -22.19
CA ARG A 483 -28.29 -16.67 -21.23
C ARG A 483 -27.51 -15.56 -21.91
N ILE A 484 -27.81 -14.32 -21.52
CA ILE A 484 -27.01 -13.15 -21.85
C ILE A 484 -26.57 -12.48 -20.55
N SER A 485 -25.30 -12.08 -20.48
CA SER A 485 -24.70 -11.42 -19.31
C SER A 485 -24.13 -10.06 -19.71
N GLY A 486 -24.23 -9.06 -18.84
CA GLY A 486 -23.20 -8.00 -18.75
C GLY A 486 -22.05 -8.52 -17.90
N PHE A 487 -20.83 -7.98 -18.00
CA PHE A 487 -19.76 -8.20 -17.03
C PHE A 487 -18.68 -7.13 -17.21
N ASN A 488 -18.58 -6.20 -16.27
CA ASN A 488 -17.36 -5.42 -16.09
C ASN A 488 -16.28 -6.35 -15.52
N VAL A 489 -15.16 -6.48 -16.22
CA VAL A 489 -14.06 -7.38 -15.84
C VAL A 489 -12.87 -6.66 -15.21
N GLU A 490 -13.06 -5.39 -14.81
CA GLU A 490 -12.08 -4.54 -14.14
C GLU A 490 -10.75 -4.55 -14.91
N ASN A 491 -10.68 -3.73 -15.96
CA ASN A 491 -9.57 -3.59 -16.91
C ASN A 491 -9.18 -4.88 -17.69
N LEU A 492 -9.64 -6.09 -17.31
CA LEU A 492 -9.10 -7.39 -17.76
C LEU A 492 -7.62 -7.60 -17.37
N PHE A 493 -7.14 -6.81 -16.41
CA PHE A 493 -5.80 -6.92 -15.81
C PHE A 493 -5.94 -6.91 -14.29
N PRO A 494 -4.93 -7.34 -13.53
CA PRO A 494 -4.95 -7.24 -12.08
C PRO A 494 -5.23 -5.79 -11.61
N PRO A 495 -5.99 -5.60 -10.52
CA PRO A 495 -6.14 -4.29 -9.87
C PRO A 495 -4.78 -3.65 -9.57
N GLY A 496 -4.72 -2.32 -9.59
CA GLY A 496 -3.53 -1.54 -9.24
C GLY A 496 -2.37 -1.58 -10.25
N ALA A 497 -2.36 -2.53 -11.19
CA ALA A 497 -1.12 -2.89 -11.88
C ALA A 497 -0.78 -2.06 -13.14
N ASP A 498 -1.74 -1.39 -13.80
CA ASP A 498 -1.46 -0.69 -15.07
C ASP A 498 -2.32 0.53 -15.43
N LEU A 499 -3.41 0.83 -14.70
CA LEU A 499 -4.11 2.13 -14.83
C LEU A 499 -3.69 3.10 -13.73
N ASP A 500 -3.31 2.57 -12.58
CA ASP A 500 -2.78 3.33 -11.47
C ASP A 500 -1.25 3.53 -11.59
N LEU A 501 -0.43 2.49 -11.97
CA LEU A 501 1.06 2.60 -11.93
C LEU A 501 1.93 1.91 -13.03
N GLY A 502 1.40 1.23 -14.05
CA GLY A 502 2.14 0.96 -15.30
C GLY A 502 3.05 -0.29 -15.43
N THR A 503 2.89 -1.37 -14.64
CA THR A 503 3.68 -2.62 -14.77
C THR A 503 2.90 -3.90 -14.38
N VAL A 504 2.29 -4.61 -15.35
CA VAL A 504 1.79 -6.00 -15.18
C VAL A 504 2.81 -7.06 -15.59
N THR A 505 3.08 -8.04 -14.70
CA THR A 505 3.81 -9.26 -15.11
C THR A 505 2.90 -10.26 -15.83
N GLN A 506 3.49 -10.98 -16.80
CA GLN A 506 2.81 -12.06 -17.54
C GLN A 506 2.07 -13.08 -16.64
N ALA A 507 2.59 -13.38 -15.45
CA ALA A 507 1.96 -14.32 -14.53
C ALA A 507 0.67 -13.78 -13.91
N GLN A 508 0.63 -12.50 -13.53
CA GLN A 508 -0.58 -11.87 -12.99
C GLN A 508 -1.65 -11.68 -14.08
N TYR A 509 -1.23 -11.40 -15.32
CA TYR A 509 -2.15 -11.40 -16.47
C TYR A 509 -2.74 -12.79 -16.73
N GLU A 510 -1.93 -13.85 -16.69
CA GLU A 510 -2.41 -15.23 -16.80
C GLU A 510 -3.38 -15.60 -15.66
N GLU A 511 -3.14 -15.12 -14.44
CA GLU A 511 -4.01 -15.33 -13.27
C GLU A 511 -5.36 -14.62 -13.38
N LYS A 512 -5.40 -13.34 -13.78
CA LYS A 512 -6.66 -12.61 -14.06
C LYS A 512 -7.45 -13.31 -15.19
N LEU A 513 -6.77 -13.77 -16.25
CA LEU A 513 -7.40 -14.56 -17.32
C LEU A 513 -7.98 -15.89 -16.82
N ASP A 514 -7.27 -16.62 -15.97
CA ASP A 514 -7.75 -17.89 -15.38
C ASP A 514 -8.98 -17.66 -14.49
N GLY A 515 -8.96 -16.61 -13.66
CA GLY A 515 -10.10 -16.28 -12.80
C GLY A 515 -11.34 -15.83 -13.56
N LEU A 516 -11.19 -14.92 -14.53
CA LEU A 516 -12.29 -14.51 -15.41
C LEU A 516 -12.83 -15.69 -16.23
N ALA A 517 -11.97 -16.63 -16.65
CA ALA A 517 -12.41 -17.83 -17.35
C ALA A 517 -13.18 -18.80 -16.44
N ALA A 518 -12.76 -18.95 -15.18
CA ALA A 518 -13.50 -19.71 -14.18
C ALA A 518 -14.87 -19.07 -13.87
N ALA A 519 -14.92 -17.74 -13.73
CA ALA A 519 -16.15 -16.99 -13.54
C ALA A 519 -17.14 -17.19 -14.69
N ILE A 520 -16.75 -16.84 -15.92
CA ILE A 520 -17.63 -16.92 -17.10
C ILE A 520 -18.01 -18.37 -17.45
N GLY A 521 -17.03 -19.26 -17.50
CA GLY A 521 -17.24 -20.66 -17.88
C GLY A 521 -18.02 -21.46 -16.83
N THR A 522 -17.66 -21.30 -15.55
CA THR A 522 -18.14 -22.19 -14.47
C THR A 522 -19.19 -21.52 -13.59
N ARG A 523 -18.97 -20.30 -13.11
CA ARG A 523 -19.89 -19.61 -12.17
C ARG A 523 -21.14 -19.10 -12.90
N LEU A 524 -20.96 -18.41 -14.03
CA LEU A 524 -22.04 -17.93 -14.91
C LEU A 524 -22.67 -19.04 -15.78
N LYS A 525 -22.12 -20.26 -15.73
CA LYS A 525 -22.56 -21.44 -16.50
C LYS A 525 -22.51 -21.24 -18.03
N ALA A 526 -21.46 -20.56 -18.52
CA ALA A 526 -21.20 -20.30 -19.94
C ALA A 526 -22.39 -19.67 -20.69
N PRO A 527 -22.70 -18.38 -20.45
CA PRO A 527 -23.73 -17.64 -21.19
C PRO A 527 -23.49 -17.64 -22.70
N GLU A 528 -24.54 -17.65 -23.51
CA GLU A 528 -24.43 -17.60 -24.97
C GLU A 528 -23.77 -16.31 -25.46
N VAL A 529 -24.05 -15.19 -24.79
CA VAL A 529 -23.39 -13.90 -25.04
C VAL A 529 -23.03 -13.26 -23.70
N VAL A 530 -21.77 -12.84 -23.56
CA VAL A 530 -21.33 -11.93 -22.50
C VAL A 530 -20.98 -10.61 -23.15
N ALA A 531 -21.70 -9.55 -22.83
CA ALA A 531 -21.34 -8.17 -23.11
C ALA A 531 -20.29 -7.76 -22.06
N VAL A 532 -19.04 -7.59 -22.49
CA VAL A 532 -17.91 -7.33 -21.59
C VAL A 532 -17.64 -5.83 -21.54
N GLN A 533 -17.45 -5.30 -20.33
CA GLN A 533 -17.02 -3.94 -20.06
C GLN A 533 -15.62 -3.95 -19.45
N GLU A 534 -14.88 -2.85 -19.64
CA GLU A 534 -13.47 -2.72 -19.25
C GLU A 534 -12.52 -3.76 -19.86
N VAL A 535 -12.59 -3.89 -21.18
CA VAL A 535 -11.54 -4.58 -21.94
C VAL A 535 -10.37 -3.60 -22.11
N GLY A 536 -9.31 -3.73 -21.32
CA GLY A 536 -8.10 -2.93 -21.51
C GLY A 536 -7.22 -3.43 -22.67
N ASP A 537 -6.62 -2.51 -23.42
CA ASP A 537 -5.47 -2.76 -24.29
C ASP A 537 -4.21 -3.09 -23.46
N SER A 538 -3.15 -3.60 -24.09
CA SER A 538 -1.84 -3.75 -23.43
C SER A 538 -0.74 -2.87 -24.04
N GLN A 539 -1.10 -1.79 -24.73
CA GLN A 539 -0.17 -0.85 -25.37
C GLN A 539 0.70 -0.11 -24.36
N ARG A 540 0.15 0.21 -23.18
CA ARG A 540 0.82 0.94 -22.09
C ARG A 540 1.44 0.03 -21.03
N LYS A 541 1.22 -1.30 -21.14
CA LYS A 541 1.42 -2.27 -20.06
C LYS A 541 2.78 -2.96 -20.14
N THR A 542 3.66 -2.72 -19.16
CA THR A 542 5.04 -3.24 -19.22
C THR A 542 5.18 -4.61 -18.57
N GLY A 543 5.47 -5.64 -19.39
CA GLY A 543 5.72 -7.02 -18.92
C GLY A 543 4.85 -8.09 -19.60
N VAL A 544 3.83 -7.66 -20.34
CA VAL A 544 2.99 -8.46 -21.24
C VAL A 544 3.26 -8.10 -22.72
N PRO A 545 2.85 -8.93 -23.71
CA PRO A 545 2.88 -8.55 -25.12
C PRO A 545 1.85 -7.45 -25.42
N VAL A 546 2.22 -6.48 -26.27
CA VAL A 546 1.32 -5.42 -26.76
C VAL A 546 0.23 -6.01 -27.66
N LYS A 547 -1.03 -5.66 -27.36
CA LYS A 547 -2.27 -6.10 -27.97
C LYS A 547 -3.29 -4.96 -27.92
N ASP A 548 -4.19 -4.94 -28.91
CA ASP A 548 -5.43 -4.17 -28.88
C ASP A 548 -6.49 -4.89 -28.03
N SER A 549 -7.58 -4.20 -27.68
CA SER A 549 -8.68 -4.74 -26.88
C SER A 549 -9.30 -6.00 -27.51
N GLN A 550 -9.32 -6.10 -28.83
CA GLN A 550 -9.77 -7.30 -29.55
C GLN A 550 -8.87 -8.51 -29.27
N ALA A 551 -7.54 -8.35 -29.32
CA ALA A 551 -6.59 -9.42 -29.07
C ALA A 551 -6.46 -9.77 -27.58
N VAL A 552 -6.64 -8.81 -26.66
CA VAL A 552 -6.74 -9.08 -25.21
C VAL A 552 -8.01 -9.90 -24.91
N LEU A 553 -9.19 -9.46 -25.39
CA LEU A 553 -10.43 -10.22 -25.18
C LEU A 553 -10.40 -11.60 -25.84
N GLN A 554 -9.67 -11.76 -26.95
CA GLN A 554 -9.47 -13.06 -27.59
C GLN A 554 -8.56 -14.00 -26.77
N ASP A 555 -7.65 -13.51 -25.92
CA ASP A 555 -6.93 -14.37 -24.96
C ASP A 555 -7.91 -14.98 -23.96
N LEU A 556 -8.84 -14.19 -23.42
CA LEU A 556 -9.87 -14.66 -22.49
C LEU A 556 -10.83 -15.66 -23.17
N ALA A 557 -11.29 -15.35 -24.39
CA ALA A 557 -12.10 -16.27 -25.20
C ALA A 557 -11.39 -17.62 -25.43
N THR A 558 -10.07 -17.57 -25.70
CA THR A 558 -9.23 -18.76 -25.88
C THR A 558 -9.02 -19.53 -24.57
N ARG A 559 -8.93 -18.82 -23.43
CA ARG A 559 -8.78 -19.44 -22.10
C ARG A 559 -10.05 -20.17 -21.64
N ILE A 560 -11.22 -19.58 -21.89
CA ILE A 560 -12.53 -20.21 -21.62
C ILE A 560 -12.74 -21.42 -22.55
N GLY A 561 -12.46 -21.22 -23.84
CA GLY A 561 -12.72 -22.19 -24.91
C GLY A 561 -14.18 -22.19 -25.37
N GLY A 562 -14.40 -22.32 -26.69
CA GLY A 562 -15.74 -22.30 -27.28
C GLY A 562 -16.40 -20.92 -27.34
N TYR A 563 -15.59 -19.85 -27.36
CA TYR A 563 -16.01 -18.46 -27.52
C TYR A 563 -15.19 -17.74 -28.59
N THR A 564 -15.83 -16.77 -29.26
CA THR A 564 -15.20 -15.78 -30.15
C THR A 564 -15.33 -14.38 -29.55
N ALA A 565 -14.24 -13.62 -29.54
CA ALA A 565 -14.22 -12.24 -29.05
C ALA A 565 -14.59 -11.22 -30.14
N TYR A 566 -15.29 -10.16 -29.74
CA TYR A 566 -15.66 -9.02 -30.58
C TYR A 566 -15.55 -7.71 -29.79
N ALA A 567 -14.46 -6.96 -29.95
CA ALA A 567 -14.25 -5.63 -29.34
C ALA A 567 -13.84 -4.60 -30.41
N LYS A 568 -13.90 -3.31 -30.06
CA LYS A 568 -13.43 -2.20 -30.90
C LYS A 568 -12.88 -1.07 -30.04
N GLU A 569 -11.70 -0.58 -30.42
CA GLU A 569 -11.03 0.59 -29.86
C GLU A 569 -11.92 1.83 -29.92
N GLY A 570 -12.09 2.51 -28.79
CA GLY A 570 -12.79 3.77 -28.61
C GLY A 570 -11.83 4.96 -28.54
N PHE A 571 -12.03 5.81 -27.52
CA PHE A 571 -11.25 7.03 -27.28
C PHE A 571 -10.80 7.19 -25.82
N ASP A 572 -10.97 6.17 -24.98
CA ASP A 572 -10.47 6.19 -23.60
C ASP A 572 -8.94 6.37 -23.61
N SER A 573 -8.46 7.38 -22.89
CA SER A 573 -7.05 7.79 -22.92
C SER A 573 -6.08 6.68 -22.46
N ARG A 574 -6.63 5.68 -21.75
CA ARG A 574 -5.93 4.55 -21.15
C ARG A 574 -6.01 3.28 -22.02
N GLY A 575 -6.89 3.27 -23.03
CA GLY A 575 -7.14 2.13 -23.91
C GLY A 575 -8.14 1.12 -23.35
N ILE A 576 -9.21 1.59 -22.70
CA ILE A 576 -10.25 0.74 -22.11
C ILE A 576 -11.50 0.77 -22.98
N ASP A 577 -12.01 -0.40 -23.35
CA ASP A 577 -13.14 -0.56 -24.27
C ASP A 577 -14.27 -1.43 -23.73
N VAL A 578 -15.29 -1.59 -24.57
CA VAL A 578 -16.36 -2.58 -24.45
C VAL A 578 -16.24 -3.63 -25.57
N GLY A 579 -16.70 -4.84 -25.27
CA GLY A 579 -16.68 -5.96 -26.22
C GLY A 579 -17.77 -6.99 -25.98
N PHE A 580 -17.65 -8.12 -26.66
CA PHE A 580 -18.46 -9.30 -26.47
C PHE A 580 -17.62 -10.57 -26.50
N LEU A 581 -17.96 -11.53 -25.65
CA LEU A 581 -17.63 -12.94 -25.81
C LEU A 581 -18.89 -13.66 -26.28
N VAL A 582 -18.85 -14.24 -27.48
CA VAL A 582 -19.99 -14.95 -28.07
C VAL A 582 -19.67 -16.43 -28.16
N ARG A 583 -20.54 -17.27 -27.61
CA ARG A 583 -20.36 -18.71 -27.53
C ARG A 583 -20.58 -19.38 -28.89
N ASP A 584 -19.81 -20.43 -29.16
CA ASP A 584 -20.01 -21.29 -30.34
C ASP A 584 -21.46 -21.79 -30.42
N GLY A 585 -22.07 -21.64 -31.61
CA GLY A 585 -23.48 -21.96 -31.86
C GLY A 585 -24.41 -20.74 -31.87
N VAL A 586 -23.99 -19.59 -31.32
CA VAL A 586 -24.66 -18.31 -31.57
C VAL A 586 -24.26 -17.80 -32.95
N ARG A 587 -25.23 -17.35 -33.76
CA ARG A 587 -24.96 -16.77 -35.08
C ARG A 587 -24.86 -15.25 -35.00
N VAL A 588 -23.64 -14.73 -35.08
CA VAL A 588 -23.40 -13.29 -35.29
C VAL A 588 -23.82 -12.87 -36.71
N ARG A 589 -24.44 -11.70 -36.85
CA ARG A 589 -24.92 -11.13 -38.11
C ARG A 589 -24.26 -9.77 -38.33
N GLY A 590 -23.52 -9.62 -39.42
CA GLY A 590 -22.76 -8.40 -39.71
C GLY A 590 -21.51 -8.27 -38.84
N VAL A 591 -21.15 -7.02 -38.50
CA VAL A 591 -19.98 -6.68 -37.68
C VAL A 591 -20.40 -5.81 -36.49
N PRO A 592 -19.64 -5.79 -35.37
CA PRO A 592 -19.93 -4.92 -34.23
C PRO A 592 -20.01 -3.44 -34.61
N ARG A 593 -20.95 -2.70 -34.01
CA ARG A 593 -21.28 -1.30 -34.35
C ARG A 593 -21.11 -0.42 -33.10
N GLN A 594 -20.10 0.45 -33.06
CA GLN A 594 -19.97 1.45 -31.99
C GLN A 594 -21.04 2.53 -32.18
N LEU A 595 -21.86 2.72 -31.14
CA LEU A 595 -22.92 3.72 -31.07
C LEU A 595 -22.34 5.00 -30.46
N GLY A 596 -22.65 6.16 -31.04
CA GLY A 596 -22.17 7.44 -30.52
C GLY A 596 -20.68 7.75 -30.80
N LEU A 597 -19.99 6.91 -31.58
CA LEU A 597 -18.60 7.14 -31.98
C LEU A 597 -18.45 8.52 -32.67
N GLY A 598 -17.65 9.42 -32.08
CA GLY A 598 -17.44 10.77 -32.63
C GLY A 598 -18.60 11.74 -32.42
N VAL A 599 -19.63 11.37 -31.64
CA VAL A 599 -20.71 12.31 -31.27
C VAL A 599 -20.16 13.29 -30.23
N PRO A 600 -20.27 14.61 -30.47
CA PRO A 600 -19.75 15.60 -29.53
C PRO A 600 -20.60 15.65 -28.25
N ALA A 601 -19.96 15.97 -27.13
CA ALA A 601 -20.67 16.27 -25.89
C ALA A 601 -21.34 17.65 -25.95
N ASP A 602 -22.47 17.80 -25.24
CA ASP A 602 -23.15 19.08 -25.05
C ASP A 602 -22.20 20.15 -24.47
N THR A 603 -22.28 21.38 -24.98
CA THR A 603 -21.35 22.48 -24.66
C THR A 603 -21.17 22.69 -23.16
N GLY A 604 -19.92 22.68 -22.69
CA GLY A 604 -19.57 22.81 -21.27
C GLY A 604 -19.54 21.50 -20.49
N THR A 605 -19.92 20.37 -21.12
CA THR A 605 -19.90 19.05 -20.50
C THR A 605 -18.61 18.30 -20.84
N ARG A 606 -18.01 17.63 -19.86
CA ARG A 606 -16.87 16.70 -20.05
C ARG A 606 -17.30 15.31 -19.60
N CYS A 607 -17.31 14.36 -20.53
CA CYS A 607 -17.82 12.99 -20.33
C CYS A 607 -16.76 11.90 -20.33
N GLY A 608 -15.49 12.30 -20.21
CA GLY A 608 -14.33 11.44 -20.24
C GLY A 608 -13.03 12.23 -20.22
N ASP A 609 -11.93 11.53 -20.42
CA ASP A 609 -10.60 12.09 -20.53
C ASP A 609 -10.45 12.91 -21.82
N THR A 610 -11.02 12.42 -22.92
CA THR A 610 -10.95 13.06 -24.24
C THR A 610 -11.87 14.27 -24.32
N THR A 611 -11.33 15.43 -24.68
CA THR A 611 -12.09 16.68 -24.80
C THR A 611 -13.06 16.64 -25.98
N GLY A 612 -14.34 16.92 -25.69
CA GLY A 612 -15.37 17.19 -26.70
C GLY A 612 -16.16 15.98 -27.19
N GLN A 613 -15.94 14.77 -26.66
CA GLN A 613 -16.75 13.59 -27.00
C GLN A 613 -17.73 13.19 -25.89
N VAL A 614 -18.88 12.63 -26.29
CA VAL A 614 -19.93 12.16 -25.38
C VAL A 614 -19.59 10.82 -24.71
N SER A 615 -18.75 9.99 -25.36
CA SER A 615 -18.26 8.75 -24.77
C SER A 615 -16.84 8.43 -25.22
N ASP A 616 -15.95 8.29 -24.25
CA ASP A 616 -14.64 7.68 -24.42
C ASP A 616 -14.75 6.18 -24.73
N ARG A 617 -15.82 5.53 -24.26
CA ARG A 617 -16.11 4.10 -24.41
C ARG A 617 -17.45 3.94 -25.15
N PRO A 618 -17.50 4.14 -26.48
CA PRO A 618 -18.76 4.12 -27.23
C PRO A 618 -19.46 2.75 -27.10
N PRO A 619 -20.74 2.68 -26.69
CA PRO A 619 -21.45 1.42 -26.56
C PRO A 619 -21.39 0.56 -27.83
N LEU A 620 -21.21 -0.74 -27.70
CA LEU A 620 -21.01 -1.64 -28.83
C LEU A 620 -22.27 -2.47 -29.07
N ALA A 621 -22.91 -2.31 -30.22
CA ALA A 621 -24.04 -3.13 -30.65
C ALA A 621 -23.57 -4.33 -31.49
N LEU A 622 -24.15 -5.51 -31.23
CA LEU A 622 -23.93 -6.74 -31.98
C LEU A 622 -25.25 -7.44 -32.28
N ASP A 623 -25.52 -7.67 -33.57
CA ASP A 623 -26.74 -8.36 -34.00
C ASP A 623 -26.49 -9.88 -33.98
N VAL A 624 -27.24 -10.62 -33.16
CA VAL A 624 -27.05 -12.06 -32.92
C VAL A 624 -28.34 -12.84 -33.15
N THR A 625 -28.23 -14.12 -33.46
CA THR A 625 -29.31 -15.09 -33.34
C THR A 625 -28.86 -16.17 -32.37
N LEU A 626 -29.58 -16.29 -31.25
CA LEU A 626 -29.29 -17.27 -30.21
C LEU A 626 -29.62 -18.70 -30.70
N PRO A 627 -29.13 -19.74 -30.00
CA PRO A 627 -29.74 -21.06 -30.01
C PRO A 627 -31.27 -20.98 -29.90
N GLY A 628 -31.97 -21.89 -30.58
CA GLY A 628 -33.42 -21.81 -30.72
C GLY A 628 -33.93 -20.73 -31.70
N GLY A 629 -33.06 -19.90 -32.28
CA GLY A 629 -33.40 -19.04 -33.40
C GLY A 629 -33.92 -17.63 -33.06
N LEU A 630 -33.89 -17.22 -31.78
CA LEU A 630 -34.32 -15.87 -31.36
C LEU A 630 -33.34 -14.79 -31.90
N PRO A 631 -33.79 -13.86 -32.77
CA PRO A 631 -32.96 -12.78 -33.27
C PRO A 631 -33.04 -11.55 -32.37
N LEU A 632 -31.90 -10.98 -31.98
CA LEU A 632 -31.85 -9.70 -31.26
C LEU A 632 -30.57 -8.90 -31.57
N THR A 633 -30.57 -7.63 -31.20
CA THR A 633 -29.37 -6.79 -31.05
C THR A 633 -29.01 -6.73 -29.57
N VAL A 634 -27.81 -7.16 -29.19
CA VAL A 634 -27.26 -6.90 -27.85
C VAL A 634 -26.43 -5.62 -27.91
N ILE A 635 -26.53 -4.75 -26.91
CA ILE A 635 -25.69 -3.56 -26.77
C ILE A 635 -24.90 -3.70 -25.47
N SER A 636 -23.57 -3.75 -25.57
CA SER A 636 -22.62 -3.68 -24.45
C SER A 636 -22.38 -2.20 -24.14
N ASN A 637 -22.66 -1.79 -22.90
CA ASN A 637 -22.55 -0.40 -22.47
C ASN A 637 -21.55 -0.29 -21.33
N HIS A 638 -20.67 0.71 -21.39
CA HIS A 638 -19.92 1.21 -20.24
C HIS A 638 -20.02 2.75 -20.30
N PHE A 639 -20.91 3.33 -19.49
CA PHE A 639 -21.16 4.76 -19.47
C PHE A 639 -20.08 5.54 -18.68
N ALA A 640 -20.18 6.88 -18.68
CA ALA A 640 -19.26 7.75 -17.96
C ALA A 640 -19.34 7.49 -16.44
N SER A 641 -18.17 7.35 -15.81
CA SER A 641 -18.01 7.03 -14.39
C SER A 641 -18.82 7.97 -13.48
N LYS A 642 -19.26 7.50 -12.31
CA LYS A 642 -19.91 8.28 -11.24
C LYS A 642 -19.22 9.61 -10.88
N SER A 643 -17.92 9.77 -11.16
CA SER A 643 -17.17 11.04 -11.04
C SER A 643 -17.53 12.11 -12.09
N SER A 644 -18.15 11.72 -13.20
CA SER A 644 -18.69 12.59 -14.25
C SER A 644 -20.15 12.96 -13.95
N ALA A 645 -20.60 14.11 -14.46
CA ALA A 645 -21.97 14.59 -14.31
C ALA A 645 -22.99 13.66 -15.00
N ASP A 646 -24.19 13.54 -14.42
CA ASP A 646 -25.28 12.71 -14.98
C ASP A 646 -25.66 13.12 -16.41
N THR A 647 -25.51 14.40 -16.77
CA THR A 647 -25.77 14.88 -18.14
C THR A 647 -24.94 14.13 -19.20
N CYS A 648 -23.80 13.54 -18.85
CA CYS A 648 -23.05 12.64 -19.71
C CYS A 648 -23.72 11.29 -19.89
N ARG A 649 -24.05 10.62 -18.77
CA ARG A 649 -24.76 9.34 -18.76
C ARG A 649 -26.12 9.46 -19.46
N GLU A 650 -26.81 10.59 -19.32
CA GLU A 650 -28.03 10.89 -20.05
C GLU A 650 -27.83 11.03 -21.57
N GLN A 651 -26.77 11.69 -22.03
CA GLN A 651 -26.48 11.77 -23.47
C GLN A 651 -26.15 10.37 -24.04
N GLN A 652 -25.40 9.56 -23.29
CA GLN A 652 -25.11 8.16 -23.63
C GLN A 652 -26.40 7.31 -23.64
N ALA A 653 -27.27 7.48 -22.65
CA ALA A 653 -28.60 6.86 -22.60
C ALA A 653 -29.47 7.23 -23.81
N ARG A 654 -29.46 8.49 -24.25
CA ARG A 654 -30.16 8.94 -25.47
C ARG A 654 -29.66 8.21 -26.72
N ILE A 655 -28.36 7.98 -26.85
CA ILE A 655 -27.76 7.22 -27.96
C ILE A 655 -28.25 5.77 -27.99
N VAL A 656 -28.19 5.07 -26.85
CA VAL A 656 -28.64 3.67 -26.74
C VAL A 656 -30.14 3.55 -27.00
N ARG A 657 -30.95 4.46 -26.46
CA ARG A 657 -32.40 4.50 -26.72
C ARG A 657 -32.71 4.75 -28.19
N THR A 658 -32.02 5.67 -28.85
CA THR A 658 -32.22 5.98 -30.28
C THR A 658 -31.93 4.76 -31.16
N GLU A 659 -30.90 3.98 -30.82
CA GLU A 659 -30.64 2.70 -31.50
C GLU A 659 -31.74 1.67 -31.22
N ALA A 660 -32.26 1.59 -29.99
CA ALA A 660 -33.39 0.72 -29.66
C ALA A 660 -34.67 1.10 -30.43
N GLU A 661 -35.00 2.40 -30.52
CA GLU A 661 -36.10 2.93 -31.34
C GLU A 661 -35.91 2.54 -32.82
N ARG A 662 -34.70 2.72 -33.37
CA ARG A 662 -34.36 2.38 -34.76
C ARG A 662 -34.50 0.88 -35.05
N VAL A 663 -34.01 0.02 -34.16
CA VAL A 663 -34.12 -1.44 -34.31
C VAL A 663 -35.58 -1.90 -34.15
N LYS A 664 -36.32 -1.33 -33.20
CA LYS A 664 -37.74 -1.64 -32.98
C LYS A 664 -38.61 -1.22 -34.18
N ALA A 665 -38.33 -0.06 -34.77
CA ALA A 665 -38.98 0.40 -36.01
C ALA A 665 -38.68 -0.51 -37.22
N ALA A 666 -37.51 -1.17 -37.24
CA ALA A 666 -37.17 -2.21 -38.21
C ALA A 666 -37.73 -3.61 -37.87
N GLY A 667 -38.58 -3.72 -36.83
CA GLY A 667 -39.18 -4.98 -36.38
C GLY A 667 -38.26 -5.88 -35.53
N GLY A 668 -37.03 -5.44 -35.25
CA GLY A 668 -36.09 -6.17 -34.39
C GLY A 668 -36.32 -5.91 -32.89
N SER A 669 -35.54 -6.59 -32.05
CA SER A 669 -35.61 -6.49 -30.59
C SER A 669 -34.23 -6.18 -30.02
N VAL A 670 -34.17 -5.43 -28.90
CA VAL A 670 -32.90 -5.00 -28.30
C VAL A 670 -32.80 -5.40 -26.83
N MET A 671 -31.61 -5.86 -26.44
CA MET A 671 -31.16 -5.94 -25.06
C MET A 671 -29.93 -5.05 -24.87
N ALA A 672 -30.05 -3.98 -24.09
CA ALA A 672 -28.92 -3.18 -23.64
C ALA A 672 -28.49 -3.68 -22.26
N VAL A 673 -27.22 -4.03 -22.08
CA VAL A 673 -26.73 -4.64 -20.85
C VAL A 673 -25.29 -4.20 -20.54
N GLY A 674 -24.94 -4.18 -19.25
CA GLY A 674 -23.63 -3.79 -18.73
C GLY A 674 -23.69 -2.59 -17.79
N ASP A 675 -22.53 -2.06 -17.46
CA ASP A 675 -22.33 -0.93 -16.55
C ASP A 675 -22.84 0.40 -17.13
N LEU A 676 -23.89 0.94 -16.51
CA LEU A 676 -24.43 2.27 -16.83
C LEU A 676 -23.88 3.37 -15.92
N ASN A 677 -23.03 3.01 -14.95
CA ASN A 677 -22.55 3.86 -13.87
C ASN A 677 -23.69 4.64 -13.18
N ALA A 678 -24.88 4.03 -13.12
CA ALA A 678 -26.12 4.66 -12.71
C ALA A 678 -26.93 3.72 -11.82
N PHE A 679 -27.51 4.24 -10.74
CA PHE A 679 -28.42 3.51 -9.88
C PHE A 679 -29.78 3.35 -10.56
N GLU A 680 -30.57 2.38 -10.09
CA GLU A 680 -31.91 2.05 -10.56
C GLU A 680 -32.91 3.23 -10.59
N ASP A 681 -32.67 4.25 -9.77
CA ASP A 681 -33.49 5.45 -9.58
C ASP A 681 -32.91 6.73 -10.23
N GLU A 682 -31.75 6.66 -10.89
CA GLU A 682 -31.08 7.83 -11.48
C GLU A 682 -31.57 8.18 -12.91
N SER A 683 -31.36 9.44 -13.32
CA SER A 683 -31.89 9.98 -14.57
C SER A 683 -31.46 9.24 -15.86
N PRO A 684 -30.28 8.60 -15.99
CA PRO A 684 -29.93 7.85 -17.20
C PRO A 684 -30.88 6.68 -17.46
N LEU A 685 -31.31 5.97 -16.42
CA LEU A 685 -32.27 4.87 -16.52
C LEU A 685 -33.66 5.40 -16.92
N ALA A 686 -34.07 6.56 -16.41
CA ALA A 686 -35.31 7.22 -16.83
C ALA A 686 -35.25 7.66 -18.32
N VAL A 687 -34.11 8.18 -18.77
CA VAL A 687 -33.88 8.57 -20.17
C VAL A 687 -33.96 7.36 -21.10
N MET A 688 -33.35 6.21 -20.76
CA MET A 688 -33.44 4.98 -21.58
C MET A 688 -34.87 4.44 -21.69
N GLN A 689 -35.65 4.53 -20.61
CA GLN A 689 -37.02 4.02 -20.54
C GLN A 689 -38.08 5.00 -21.09
N GLN A 690 -37.69 6.22 -21.46
CA GLN A 690 -38.60 7.24 -22.00
C GLN A 690 -39.43 6.70 -23.17
N GLY A 691 -40.75 6.95 -23.12
CA GLY A 691 -41.71 6.46 -24.11
C GLY A 691 -42.00 4.95 -24.05
N GLY A 692 -41.47 4.23 -23.07
CA GLY A 692 -41.58 2.76 -22.98
C GLY A 692 -40.68 2.02 -23.96
N THR A 693 -39.67 2.69 -24.52
CA THR A 693 -38.75 2.12 -25.53
C THR A 693 -37.99 0.90 -25.00
N LEU A 694 -37.44 1.06 -23.79
CA LEU A 694 -36.75 0.02 -23.04
C LEU A 694 -37.42 -0.12 -21.67
N THR A 695 -37.27 -1.29 -21.06
CA THR A 695 -37.74 -1.60 -19.70
C THR A 695 -36.56 -2.19 -18.93
N ASN A 696 -36.22 -1.62 -17.77
CA ASN A 696 -35.20 -2.19 -16.90
C ASN A 696 -35.71 -3.52 -16.30
N LEU A 697 -34.85 -4.53 -16.25
CA LEU A 697 -35.13 -5.85 -15.71
C LEU A 697 -34.71 -6.01 -14.25
N TRP A 698 -34.07 -5.00 -13.66
CA TRP A 698 -33.65 -4.92 -12.25
C TRP A 698 -34.65 -5.51 -11.25
N ASP A 699 -35.92 -5.09 -11.34
CA ASP A 699 -36.97 -5.48 -10.41
C ASP A 699 -37.40 -6.95 -10.53
N ARG A 700 -36.99 -7.65 -11.59
CA ARG A 700 -37.21 -9.09 -11.77
C ARG A 700 -36.20 -9.96 -11.03
N ALA A 701 -35.06 -9.41 -10.61
CA ALA A 701 -34.17 -10.11 -9.68
C ALA A 701 -34.82 -10.16 -8.28
N PRO A 702 -34.55 -11.22 -7.47
CA PRO A 702 -35.00 -11.27 -6.09
C PRO A 702 -34.54 -10.04 -5.30
N GLU A 703 -35.42 -9.46 -4.48
CA GLU A 703 -35.16 -8.19 -3.79
C GLU A 703 -33.86 -8.16 -2.97
N GLN A 704 -33.47 -9.28 -2.38
CA GLN A 704 -32.24 -9.43 -1.60
C GLN A 704 -31.00 -9.79 -2.45
N GLU A 705 -31.16 -9.99 -3.76
CA GLU A 705 -30.11 -10.27 -4.77
C GLU A 705 -29.98 -9.09 -5.77
N ARG A 706 -30.59 -7.94 -5.44
CA ARG A 706 -30.56 -6.72 -6.24
C ARG A 706 -29.37 -5.86 -5.83
N TYR A 707 -28.20 -6.19 -6.37
CA TYR A 707 -26.98 -5.35 -6.35
C TYR A 707 -25.96 -5.89 -7.35
N SER A 708 -25.11 -4.99 -7.86
CA SER A 708 -23.97 -5.34 -8.72
C SER A 708 -22.62 -4.85 -8.18
N PHE A 709 -22.61 -3.96 -7.20
CA PHE A 709 -21.40 -3.25 -6.75
C PHE A 709 -21.44 -3.00 -5.24
N ALA A 710 -20.28 -2.97 -4.58
CA ALA A 710 -20.15 -2.57 -3.18
C ALA A 710 -19.32 -1.30 -3.05
N PHE A 711 -19.85 -0.29 -2.34
CA PHE A 711 -19.12 0.94 -2.05
C PHE A 711 -19.28 1.30 -0.56
N GLN A 712 -18.15 1.45 0.13
CA GLN A 712 -18.10 1.76 1.57
C GLN A 712 -18.92 0.80 2.45
N GLY A 713 -18.90 -0.48 2.10
CA GLY A 713 -19.67 -1.52 2.78
C GLY A 713 -21.19 -1.41 2.60
N ARG A 714 -21.65 -0.74 1.54
CA ARG A 714 -23.06 -0.75 1.09
C ARG A 714 -23.18 -1.32 -0.31
N LEU A 715 -24.13 -2.21 -0.50
CA LEU A 715 -24.48 -2.86 -1.76
C LEU A 715 -25.34 -1.93 -2.63
N GLN A 716 -24.99 -1.81 -3.90
CA GLN A 716 -25.52 -0.82 -4.85
C GLN A 716 -25.58 -1.40 -6.27
N THR A 717 -26.11 -0.62 -7.21
CA THR A 717 -26.35 -1.06 -8.61
C THR A 717 -25.68 -0.12 -9.60
N LEU A 718 -24.82 -0.64 -10.45
CA LEU A 718 -24.28 0.11 -11.58
C LEU A 718 -24.55 -0.61 -12.91
N ASP A 719 -24.63 -1.93 -12.87
CA ASP A 719 -24.88 -2.80 -14.01
C ASP A 719 -26.36 -3.09 -14.15
N HIS A 720 -26.91 -2.92 -15.35
CA HIS A 720 -28.32 -3.16 -15.62
C HIS A 720 -28.51 -4.00 -16.88
N ALA A 721 -29.70 -4.58 -17.02
CA ALA A 721 -30.17 -5.16 -18.27
C ALA A 721 -31.53 -4.54 -18.61
N LEU A 722 -31.62 -3.90 -19.78
CA LEU A 722 -32.83 -3.28 -20.29
C LEU A 722 -33.22 -3.91 -21.63
N VAL A 723 -34.51 -4.18 -21.84
CA VAL A 723 -35.00 -4.80 -23.08
C VAL A 723 -36.16 -4.03 -23.72
N THR A 724 -36.33 -4.18 -25.03
CA THR A 724 -37.56 -3.73 -25.70
C THR A 724 -38.75 -4.57 -25.24
N ALA A 725 -39.94 -3.96 -25.19
CA ALA A 725 -41.14 -4.56 -24.58
C ALA A 725 -41.52 -5.95 -25.14
N ASP A 726 -41.19 -6.25 -26.39
CA ASP A 726 -41.44 -7.53 -27.05
C ASP A 726 -40.55 -8.69 -26.58
N LEU A 727 -39.44 -8.41 -25.90
CA LEU A 727 -38.61 -9.45 -25.25
C LEU A 727 -39.08 -9.79 -23.83
N LEU A 728 -39.88 -8.94 -23.19
CA LEU A 728 -40.38 -9.16 -21.81
C LEU A 728 -41.09 -10.52 -21.59
N PRO A 729 -41.83 -11.11 -22.57
CA PRO A 729 -42.40 -12.46 -22.44
C PRO A 729 -41.39 -13.61 -22.56
N GLN A 730 -40.20 -13.34 -23.13
CA GLN A 730 -39.12 -14.32 -23.29
C GLN A 730 -38.21 -14.39 -22.06
N VAL A 731 -38.06 -13.30 -21.31
CA VAL A 731 -37.31 -13.27 -20.05
C VAL A 731 -37.92 -14.23 -19.02
N THR A 732 -37.15 -15.21 -18.56
CA THR A 732 -37.56 -16.25 -17.60
C THR A 732 -36.98 -16.08 -16.21
N ASP A 733 -35.76 -15.56 -16.10
CA ASP A 733 -35.00 -15.42 -14.86
C ASP A 733 -34.02 -14.26 -15.04
N VAL A 734 -33.84 -13.46 -14.00
CA VAL A 734 -32.90 -12.33 -13.96
C VAL A 734 -32.18 -12.42 -12.62
N ARG A 735 -30.85 -12.40 -12.66
CA ARG A 735 -29.98 -12.56 -11.49
C ARG A 735 -28.82 -11.59 -11.56
N TYR A 736 -28.29 -11.22 -10.41
CA TYR A 736 -26.91 -10.76 -10.30
C TYR A 736 -26.09 -11.96 -9.83
N ALA A 737 -24.99 -12.23 -10.51
CA ALA A 737 -24.14 -13.35 -10.16
C ALA A 737 -23.17 -12.92 -9.06
N HIS A 738 -23.59 -13.04 -7.80
CA HIS A 738 -22.85 -12.69 -6.60
C HIS A 738 -21.58 -13.54 -6.42
N LEU A 739 -20.58 -13.28 -7.25
CA LEU A 739 -19.28 -13.96 -7.28
C LEU A 739 -18.17 -13.04 -6.79
N ASP A 740 -18.41 -11.73 -6.75
CA ASP A 740 -17.46 -10.71 -6.29
C ASP A 740 -17.90 -10.14 -4.93
N ASN A 741 -19.05 -9.44 -4.85
CA ASN A 741 -19.44 -8.70 -3.64
C ASN A 741 -19.86 -9.58 -2.44
N ASP A 742 -20.04 -10.88 -2.63
CA ASP A 742 -20.40 -11.84 -1.56
C ASP A 742 -19.20 -12.66 -1.05
N TYR A 743 -18.04 -12.60 -1.72
CA TYR A 743 -16.95 -13.57 -1.54
C TYR A 743 -15.59 -12.94 -1.31
N ALA A 744 -14.80 -13.54 -0.41
CA ALA A 744 -13.38 -13.26 -0.28
C ALA A 744 -12.58 -13.73 -1.51
N GLU A 745 -11.42 -13.12 -1.72
CA GLU A 745 -10.65 -13.24 -2.95
C GLU A 745 -10.14 -14.67 -3.16
N GLN A 746 -10.78 -15.36 -4.10
CA GLN A 746 -10.39 -16.69 -4.54
C GLN A 746 -10.40 -16.75 -6.08
N PRO A 747 -9.51 -16.01 -6.77
CA PRO A 747 -9.56 -15.90 -8.24
C PRO A 747 -9.49 -17.25 -8.95
N SER A 748 -8.76 -18.23 -8.39
CA SER A 748 -8.69 -19.60 -8.95
C SER A 748 -10.03 -20.35 -8.99
N LEU A 749 -11.05 -19.88 -8.26
CA LEU A 749 -12.43 -20.38 -8.31
C LEU A 749 -13.35 -19.46 -9.14
N GLY A 750 -12.84 -18.34 -9.67
CA GLY A 750 -13.66 -17.32 -10.31
C GLY A 750 -14.53 -16.54 -9.32
N LEU A 751 -13.99 -16.24 -8.13
CA LEU A 751 -14.63 -15.43 -7.09
C LEU A 751 -13.73 -14.23 -6.76
N HIS A 752 -14.32 -13.05 -6.60
CA HIS A 752 -13.64 -11.76 -6.46
C HIS A 752 -12.57 -11.55 -7.56
N VAL A 753 -13.01 -11.68 -8.81
CA VAL A 753 -12.21 -11.46 -10.03
C VAL A 753 -12.51 -10.11 -10.69
N SER A 754 -13.51 -9.40 -10.16
CA SER A 754 -13.89 -8.03 -10.47
C SER A 754 -14.41 -7.37 -9.19
N ASP A 755 -14.73 -6.08 -9.25
CA ASP A 755 -15.52 -5.34 -8.26
C ASP A 755 -17.04 -5.31 -8.62
N HIS A 756 -17.44 -5.97 -9.71
CA HIS A 756 -18.79 -5.95 -10.29
C HIS A 756 -19.43 -7.34 -10.45
N ASP A 757 -20.49 -7.64 -9.70
CA ASP A 757 -21.32 -8.84 -9.91
C ASP A 757 -22.15 -8.71 -11.20
N PRO A 758 -21.97 -9.61 -12.19
CA PRO A 758 -22.58 -9.42 -13.50
C PRO A 758 -24.12 -9.69 -13.53
N PRO A 759 -24.92 -8.83 -14.20
CA PRO A 759 -26.33 -9.10 -14.45
C PRO A 759 -26.48 -10.19 -15.52
N VAL A 760 -27.25 -11.24 -15.20
CA VAL A 760 -27.52 -12.37 -16.09
C VAL A 760 -29.02 -12.50 -16.35
N VAL A 761 -29.39 -12.41 -17.62
CA VAL A 761 -30.76 -12.60 -18.12
C VAL A 761 -30.87 -13.94 -18.80
N THR A 762 -31.80 -14.78 -18.36
CA THR A 762 -32.19 -16.01 -19.06
C THR A 762 -33.41 -15.71 -19.94
N LEU A 763 -33.36 -16.15 -21.20
CA LEU A 763 -34.38 -16.00 -22.22
C LEU A 763 -34.84 -17.38 -22.70
N LYS A 764 -36.14 -17.54 -22.98
CA LYS A 764 -36.63 -18.67 -23.78
C LYS A 764 -36.07 -18.61 -25.21
N ASP A 765 -35.80 -19.78 -25.77
CA ASP A 765 -35.64 -19.96 -27.20
C ASP A 765 -36.89 -19.46 -27.94
N ALA A 766 -36.76 -19.08 -29.21
CA ALA A 766 -37.95 -18.83 -30.03
C ALA A 766 -38.74 -20.14 -30.14
N ALA A 767 -39.99 -20.13 -29.68
CA ALA A 767 -40.86 -21.29 -29.77
C ALA A 767 -40.94 -21.79 -31.23
N PRO A 768 -40.95 -23.11 -31.49
CA PRO A 768 -41.26 -23.63 -32.81
C PRO A 768 -42.64 -23.10 -33.19
N GLY A 769 -42.70 -22.23 -34.21
CA GLY A 769 -43.93 -21.54 -34.57
C GLY A 769 -44.98 -22.53 -35.03
N THR A 770 -45.92 -22.87 -34.16
CA THR A 770 -47.22 -23.39 -34.58
C THR A 770 -47.95 -22.24 -35.27
N PRO A 771 -48.49 -22.43 -36.49
CA PRO A 771 -49.35 -21.44 -37.13
C PRO A 771 -50.51 -21.10 -36.19
N ALA A 772 -50.89 -19.82 -36.13
CA ALA A 772 -52.03 -19.40 -35.34
C ALA A 772 -53.30 -20.09 -35.87
N GLU A 773 -53.84 -21.05 -35.11
CA GLU A 773 -55.21 -21.49 -35.31
C GLU A 773 -56.16 -20.33 -34.95
N PRO A 774 -57.26 -20.15 -35.71
CA PRO A 774 -58.23 -19.11 -35.42
C PRO A 774 -58.88 -19.36 -34.05
N THR A 775 -59.05 -18.29 -33.28
CA THR A 775 -59.61 -18.30 -31.94
C THR A 775 -60.95 -19.06 -31.88
N GLY A 776 -60.96 -20.22 -31.22
CA GLY A 776 -62.20 -20.93 -30.90
C GLY A 776 -63.09 -20.09 -29.98
N PRO A 777 -64.43 -20.19 -30.08
CA PRO A 777 -65.34 -19.40 -29.25
C PRO A 777 -65.12 -19.72 -27.76
N GLN A 778 -65.20 -18.68 -26.94
CA GLN A 778 -65.04 -18.76 -25.49
C GLN A 778 -65.99 -19.80 -24.88
N GLY A 779 -65.43 -20.79 -24.19
CA GLY A 779 -66.22 -21.78 -23.45
C GLY A 779 -67.04 -21.12 -22.33
N PRO A 780 -68.22 -21.66 -21.99
CA PRO A 780 -69.06 -21.10 -20.92
C PRO A 780 -68.31 -21.12 -19.59
N ALA A 781 -68.58 -20.10 -18.75
CA ALA A 781 -67.95 -19.96 -17.44
C ALA A 781 -68.17 -21.22 -16.58
N GLY A 782 -67.10 -21.74 -15.98
CA GLY A 782 -67.18 -22.86 -15.05
C GLY A 782 -67.99 -22.49 -13.79
N PRO A 783 -68.73 -23.44 -13.19
CA PRO A 783 -69.50 -23.16 -11.98
C PRO A 783 -68.61 -22.80 -10.80
N THR A 784 -69.09 -21.89 -9.95
CA THR A 784 -68.42 -21.48 -8.72
C THR A 784 -68.07 -22.69 -7.84
N GLY A 785 -66.82 -22.79 -7.41
CA GLY A 785 -66.37 -23.85 -6.52
C GLY A 785 -67.07 -23.82 -5.15
N PRO A 786 -67.30 -24.98 -4.49
CA PRO A 786 -67.93 -25.02 -3.18
C PRO A 786 -67.06 -24.35 -2.10
N ALA A 787 -67.71 -23.78 -1.09
CA ALA A 787 -67.03 -23.18 0.05
C ALA A 787 -66.16 -24.21 0.80
N GLY A 788 -64.94 -23.80 1.17
CA GLY A 788 -64.00 -24.67 1.90
C GLY A 788 -64.52 -25.03 3.30
N PRO A 789 -64.29 -26.27 3.78
CA PRO A 789 -64.72 -26.70 5.10
C PRO A 789 -63.93 -25.98 6.21
N GLN A 790 -64.61 -25.69 7.32
CA GLN A 790 -64.03 -25.07 8.51
C GLN A 790 -62.97 -25.98 9.15
N GLY A 791 -61.81 -25.41 9.52
CA GLY A 791 -60.71 -26.16 10.14
C GLY A 791 -61.07 -26.72 11.52
N VAL A 792 -60.65 -27.96 11.78
CA VAL A 792 -60.77 -28.61 13.10
C VAL A 792 -59.64 -28.16 14.05
N PRO A 793 -59.90 -27.98 15.36
CA PRO A 793 -58.87 -27.68 16.35
C PRO A 793 -57.83 -28.81 16.46
N GLY A 794 -56.55 -28.44 16.54
CA GLY A 794 -55.45 -29.41 16.70
C GLY A 794 -55.38 -30.02 18.11
N PRO A 795 -55.14 -31.33 18.26
CA PRO A 795 -54.94 -31.96 19.56
C PRO A 795 -53.53 -31.71 20.12
N THR A 796 -53.43 -31.56 21.45
CA THR A 796 -52.16 -31.44 22.19
C THR A 796 -51.34 -32.73 22.11
N GLY A 797 -50.12 -32.66 21.57
CA GLY A 797 -49.16 -33.76 21.55
C GLY A 797 -48.44 -33.93 22.89
N ALA A 798 -48.29 -35.17 23.35
CA ALA A 798 -47.61 -35.51 24.61
C ALA A 798 -46.08 -35.53 24.48
N THR A 799 -45.39 -35.22 25.58
CA THR A 799 -43.92 -35.23 25.69
C THR A 799 -43.33 -36.63 25.46
N GLY A 800 -42.39 -36.75 24.51
CA GLY A 800 -41.64 -37.99 24.27
C GLY A 800 -40.57 -38.24 25.34
N ALA A 801 -40.30 -39.52 25.64
CA ALA A 801 -39.26 -39.91 26.59
C ALA A 801 -37.83 -39.69 26.02
N PRO A 802 -36.81 -39.44 26.88
CA PRO A 802 -35.42 -39.29 26.43
C PRO A 802 -34.88 -40.55 25.74
N GLY A 803 -34.18 -40.38 24.62
CA GLY A 803 -33.52 -41.46 23.90
C GLY A 803 -32.27 -42.00 24.64
N PRO A 804 -31.88 -43.26 24.40
CA PRO A 804 -30.69 -43.85 25.00
C PRO A 804 -29.40 -43.20 24.49
N ALA A 805 -28.35 -43.20 25.32
CA ALA A 805 -27.04 -42.69 24.95
C ALA A 805 -26.43 -43.47 23.77
N GLY A 806 -25.92 -42.75 22.78
CA GLY A 806 -25.29 -43.34 21.59
C GLY A 806 -23.97 -44.06 21.89
N PRO A 807 -23.58 -45.05 21.07
CA PRO A 807 -22.30 -45.75 21.22
C PRO A 807 -21.11 -44.80 20.98
N ALA A 808 -19.96 -45.11 21.60
CA ALA A 808 -18.73 -44.37 21.37
C ALA A 808 -18.32 -44.44 19.88
N GLY A 809 -18.00 -43.29 19.29
CA GLY A 809 -17.64 -43.19 17.87
C GLY A 809 -16.34 -43.93 17.53
N PRO A 810 -16.19 -44.42 16.28
CA PRO A 810 -14.97 -45.07 15.84
C PRO A 810 -13.77 -44.10 15.90
N GLN A 811 -12.59 -44.64 16.19
CA GLN A 811 -11.35 -43.87 16.14
C GLN A 811 -11.16 -43.30 14.72
N GLY A 812 -11.01 -41.98 14.62
CA GLY A 812 -10.92 -41.29 13.34
C GLY A 812 -9.77 -41.80 12.45
N PRO A 813 -9.91 -41.72 11.12
CA PRO A 813 -8.86 -42.13 10.21
C PRO A 813 -7.58 -41.34 10.47
N LYS A 814 -6.43 -42.01 10.34
CA LYS A 814 -5.13 -41.36 10.39
C LYS A 814 -5.07 -40.28 9.30
N GLY A 815 -4.89 -39.02 9.74
CA GLY A 815 -4.94 -37.85 8.85
C GLY A 815 -4.10 -38.02 7.59
N GLU A 816 -4.64 -37.54 6.48
CA GLU A 816 -3.98 -37.57 5.18
C GLU A 816 -2.67 -36.77 5.21
N ARG A 817 -1.70 -37.17 4.39
CA ARG A 817 -0.45 -36.43 4.24
C ARG A 817 -0.79 -35.10 3.57
N GLY A 818 -0.79 -34.02 4.34
CA GLY A 818 -0.95 -32.66 3.80
C GLY A 818 0.06 -32.37 2.70
N ASP A 819 -0.38 -31.60 1.70
CA ASP A 819 0.40 -31.28 0.51
C ASP A 819 1.76 -30.65 0.86
N ASP A 820 2.82 -31.11 0.20
CA ASP A 820 4.18 -30.67 0.50
C ASP A 820 4.39 -29.19 0.11
N GLY A 821 4.41 -28.31 1.11
CA GLY A 821 4.51 -26.86 0.94
C GLY A 821 5.65 -26.38 0.04
N ARG A 822 5.36 -25.43 -0.86
CA ARG A 822 6.23 -25.04 -1.98
C ARG A 822 7.62 -24.53 -1.54
N VAL A 823 8.67 -24.94 -2.26
CA VAL A 823 10.02 -24.39 -2.10
C VAL A 823 10.08 -22.97 -2.68
N SER A 824 10.54 -21.98 -1.90
CA SER A 824 10.75 -20.60 -2.38
C SER A 824 12.24 -20.23 -2.44
N ILE A 825 12.60 -19.36 -3.38
CA ILE A 825 13.99 -19.03 -3.72
C ILE A 825 14.17 -17.53 -3.92
N SER A 826 14.95 -16.90 -3.03
CA SER A 826 15.38 -15.50 -3.12
C SER A 826 16.82 -15.40 -3.64
N VAL A 827 17.14 -14.31 -4.34
CA VAL A 827 18.47 -14.08 -4.95
C VAL A 827 18.85 -12.62 -4.80
N ASP A 828 19.73 -12.34 -3.84
CA ASP A 828 20.26 -11.00 -3.58
C ASP A 828 21.65 -10.88 -4.24
N VAL A 829 21.90 -9.76 -4.91
CA VAL A 829 23.16 -9.52 -5.63
C VAL A 829 23.62 -8.09 -5.36
N THR A 830 24.92 -7.90 -5.11
CA THR A 830 25.53 -6.56 -5.09
C THR A 830 25.27 -5.87 -6.44
N THR A 831 24.30 -4.96 -6.50
CA THR A 831 23.78 -4.42 -7.78
C THR A 831 24.75 -3.47 -8.49
N ARG A 832 25.69 -2.85 -7.76
CA ARG A 832 26.72 -1.95 -8.29
C ARG A 832 28.11 -2.43 -7.86
N VAL A 833 29.01 -2.66 -8.80
CA VAL A 833 30.38 -3.15 -8.52
C VAL A 833 31.41 -2.45 -9.41
N ARG A 834 32.56 -2.07 -8.85
CA ARG A 834 33.67 -1.50 -9.63
C ARG A 834 34.41 -2.60 -10.39
N ARG A 835 34.98 -2.28 -11.56
CA ARG A 835 35.96 -3.15 -12.24
C ARG A 835 37.04 -3.62 -11.27
N GLY A 836 37.35 -4.92 -11.26
CA GLY A 836 38.32 -5.55 -10.33
C GLY A 836 37.75 -5.95 -8.96
N ALA A 837 36.60 -5.38 -8.55
CA ALA A 837 36.00 -5.67 -7.24
C ALA A 837 35.18 -6.97 -7.21
N LEU A 838 34.82 -7.40 -6.00
CA LEU A 838 34.05 -8.62 -5.74
C LEU A 838 32.55 -8.29 -5.67
N ALA A 839 31.76 -8.75 -6.64
CA ALA A 839 30.30 -8.80 -6.50
C ALA A 839 29.94 -9.98 -5.58
N ARG A 840 29.09 -9.74 -4.57
CA ARG A 840 28.58 -10.79 -3.68
C ARG A 840 27.19 -11.20 -4.14
N ILE A 841 26.92 -12.49 -4.17
CA ILE A 841 25.60 -13.09 -4.42
C ILE A 841 25.22 -13.89 -3.18
N ARG A 842 23.99 -13.67 -2.70
CA ARG A 842 23.32 -14.47 -1.68
C ARG A 842 22.12 -15.14 -2.34
N VAL A 843 21.96 -16.45 -2.16
CA VAL A 843 20.77 -17.18 -2.63
C VAL A 843 20.14 -17.85 -1.42
N GLY A 844 18.92 -17.44 -1.09
CA GLY A 844 18.07 -18.09 -0.10
C GLY A 844 17.25 -19.19 -0.74
N VAL A 845 17.14 -20.33 -0.08
CA VAL A 845 16.21 -21.42 -0.41
C VAL A 845 15.43 -21.74 0.87
N ARG A 846 14.17 -21.31 0.92
CA ARG A 846 13.29 -21.62 2.06
C ARG A 846 12.59 -22.94 1.79
N ASN A 847 12.72 -23.87 2.73
CA ASN A 847 12.04 -25.14 2.67
C ASN A 847 10.71 -25.06 3.42
N ALA A 848 9.58 -25.00 2.70
CA ALA A 848 8.24 -25.10 3.30
C ALA A 848 7.64 -26.52 3.22
N THR A 849 8.36 -27.51 2.68
CA THR A 849 7.88 -28.90 2.67
C THR A 849 7.99 -29.53 4.06
N THR A 850 7.29 -30.66 4.25
CA THR A 850 7.33 -31.44 5.49
C THR A 850 8.67 -32.19 5.68
N GLY A 851 9.46 -32.36 4.61
CA GLY A 851 10.69 -33.15 4.59
C GLY A 851 11.97 -32.31 4.41
N PRO A 852 13.17 -32.85 4.69
CA PRO A 852 14.44 -32.15 4.48
C PRO A 852 14.87 -32.14 3.01
N LEU A 853 15.04 -30.97 2.41
CA LEU A 853 15.57 -30.82 1.04
C LEU A 853 17.07 -31.12 1.01
N ARG A 854 17.46 -32.17 0.28
CA ARG A 854 18.86 -32.60 0.12
C ARG A 854 19.45 -32.15 -1.23
N GLY A 855 20.73 -31.77 -1.23
CA GLY A 855 21.52 -31.62 -2.45
C GLY A 855 21.26 -30.35 -3.29
N ALA A 856 20.65 -29.32 -2.70
CA ALA A 856 20.40 -28.05 -3.38
C ALA A 856 21.70 -27.47 -4.00
N ARG A 857 21.64 -27.07 -5.27
CA ARG A 857 22.79 -26.66 -6.09
C ARG A 857 22.50 -25.34 -6.79
N VAL A 858 23.21 -24.29 -6.39
CA VAL A 858 23.16 -22.97 -7.02
C VAL A 858 24.26 -22.89 -8.08
N ARG A 859 23.90 -22.59 -9.32
CA ARG A 859 24.77 -22.49 -10.50
C ARG A 859 24.60 -21.11 -11.13
N VAL A 860 25.62 -20.26 -11.01
CA VAL A 860 25.65 -18.91 -11.60
C VAL A 860 26.43 -18.94 -12.92
N GLY A 861 25.74 -18.59 -14.01
CA GLY A 861 26.32 -18.37 -15.34
C GLY A 861 26.68 -16.89 -15.53
N LEU A 862 27.93 -16.64 -15.89
CA LEU A 862 28.49 -15.30 -16.06
C LEU A 862 28.67 -14.97 -17.55
N PRO A 863 28.15 -13.84 -18.06
CA PRO A 863 28.35 -13.44 -19.44
C PRO A 863 29.81 -13.05 -19.69
N ALA A 864 30.33 -13.36 -20.90
CA ALA A 864 31.71 -13.08 -21.29
C ALA A 864 32.09 -11.59 -21.21
N SER A 865 31.10 -10.69 -21.22
CA SER A 865 31.24 -9.24 -21.07
C SER A 865 31.74 -8.79 -19.68
N LEU A 866 31.56 -9.61 -18.63
CA LEU A 866 32.13 -9.36 -17.29
C LEU A 866 33.63 -9.70 -17.19
N ARG A 867 34.22 -10.32 -18.22
CA ARG A 867 35.62 -10.81 -18.23
C ARG A 867 35.98 -11.69 -17.02
N ALA A 868 34.98 -12.35 -16.43
CA ALA A 868 35.05 -13.25 -15.28
C ALA A 868 34.54 -14.65 -15.65
N GLY A 869 34.89 -15.12 -16.86
CA GLY A 869 34.16 -16.16 -17.58
C GLY A 869 34.05 -17.50 -16.87
N GLY A 870 32.93 -18.19 -17.15
CA GLY A 870 32.65 -19.54 -16.69
C GLY A 870 31.35 -19.65 -15.89
N THR A 871 31.12 -20.86 -15.38
CA THR A 871 30.10 -21.14 -14.36
C THR A 871 30.76 -21.09 -12.98
N ARG A 872 30.03 -20.61 -11.97
CA ARG A 872 30.34 -20.88 -10.55
C ARG A 872 29.20 -21.69 -9.94
N THR A 873 29.53 -22.70 -9.15
CA THR A 873 28.54 -23.61 -8.53
C THR A 873 28.80 -23.69 -7.04
N VAL A 874 27.76 -23.50 -6.23
CA VAL A 874 27.77 -23.69 -4.78
C VAL A 874 26.76 -24.79 -4.45
N ARG A 875 27.16 -25.76 -3.62
CA ARG A 875 26.22 -26.72 -3.03
C ARG A 875 25.77 -26.19 -1.68
N LEU A 876 24.47 -26.19 -1.47
CA LEU A 876 23.84 -26.04 -0.17
C LEU A 876 23.84 -27.40 0.53
N GLY A 877 24.02 -27.40 1.86
CA GLY A 877 23.75 -28.56 2.69
C GLY A 877 22.25 -28.89 2.74
N THR A 878 21.90 -29.93 3.51
CA THR A 878 20.50 -30.29 3.74
C THR A 878 19.73 -29.16 4.42
N VAL A 879 18.67 -28.65 3.78
CA VAL A 879 17.79 -27.62 4.37
C VAL A 879 16.64 -28.32 5.07
N ARG A 880 16.58 -28.22 6.40
CA ARG A 880 15.50 -28.80 7.22
C ARG A 880 14.15 -28.14 6.89
N ALA A 881 13.05 -28.86 7.12
CA ALA A 881 11.69 -28.32 7.02
C ALA A 881 11.55 -27.01 7.84
N GLY A 882 10.81 -26.04 7.31
CA GLY A 882 10.59 -24.72 7.91
C GLY A 882 11.83 -23.80 7.97
N ARG A 883 12.99 -24.19 7.42
CA ARG A 883 14.25 -23.42 7.54
C ARG A 883 14.75 -22.85 6.21
N LEU A 884 15.54 -21.79 6.30
CA LEU A 884 16.21 -21.11 5.19
C LEU A 884 17.65 -21.62 5.03
N GLY A 885 17.97 -22.22 3.87
CA GLY A 885 19.34 -22.45 3.44
C GLY A 885 19.89 -21.22 2.71
N VAL A 886 21.13 -20.80 3.00
CA VAL A 886 21.76 -19.63 2.35
C VAL A 886 23.07 -20.01 1.68
N ALA A 887 23.15 -19.86 0.36
CA ALA A 887 24.39 -19.94 -0.40
C ALA A 887 24.97 -18.55 -0.56
N ARG A 888 26.27 -18.38 -0.32
CA ARG A 888 27.01 -17.14 -0.61
C ARG A 888 28.09 -17.42 -1.65
N LEU A 889 28.20 -16.55 -2.65
CA LEU A 889 29.19 -16.64 -3.73
C LEU A 889 29.81 -15.27 -3.99
N GLY A 890 31.14 -15.23 -4.11
CA GLY A 890 31.87 -14.07 -4.61
C GLY A 890 32.23 -14.23 -6.09
N ILE A 891 32.03 -13.17 -6.89
CA ILE A 891 32.44 -13.09 -8.29
C ILE A 891 33.34 -11.86 -8.45
N ARG A 892 34.62 -12.08 -8.75
CA ARG A 892 35.55 -10.98 -9.04
C ARG A 892 35.31 -10.52 -10.47
N VAL A 893 34.82 -9.28 -10.64
CA VAL A 893 34.59 -8.68 -11.96
C VAL A 893 35.95 -8.33 -12.58
N GLY A 894 36.16 -8.66 -13.85
CA GLY A 894 37.44 -8.40 -14.51
C GLY A 894 37.77 -6.91 -14.56
N THR A 895 39.04 -6.56 -14.37
CA THR A 895 39.52 -5.16 -14.45
C THR A 895 39.26 -4.51 -15.83
N ARG A 896 39.10 -5.32 -16.87
CA ARG A 896 38.72 -4.92 -18.24
C ARG A 896 37.28 -5.28 -18.64
N ALA A 897 36.38 -5.52 -17.68
CA ALA A 897 34.95 -5.73 -17.96
C ALA A 897 34.35 -4.52 -18.69
N ARG A 898 33.34 -4.72 -19.55
CA ARG A 898 32.60 -3.56 -20.10
C ARG A 898 31.93 -2.79 -18.95
N ARG A 899 31.74 -1.47 -19.11
CA ARG A 899 30.90 -0.66 -18.20
C ARG A 899 29.45 -0.81 -18.62
N GLY A 900 28.52 -0.67 -17.68
CA GLY A 900 27.08 -0.79 -17.93
C GLY A 900 26.44 -1.97 -17.19
N VAL A 901 25.26 -2.40 -17.65
CA VAL A 901 24.48 -3.46 -16.99
C VAL A 901 24.75 -4.81 -17.65
N HIS A 902 25.07 -5.81 -16.84
CA HIS A 902 25.31 -7.19 -17.26
C HIS A 902 24.24 -8.10 -16.65
N ARG A 903 23.54 -8.88 -17.48
CA ARG A 903 22.60 -9.90 -17.00
C ARG A 903 23.37 -11.17 -16.62
N ILE A 904 23.37 -11.51 -15.33
CA ILE A 904 23.83 -12.82 -14.84
C ILE A 904 22.64 -13.78 -14.71
N THR A 905 22.88 -15.07 -14.85
CA THR A 905 21.83 -16.11 -14.72
C THR A 905 22.12 -16.98 -13.52
N VAL A 906 21.22 -17.01 -12.54
CA VAL A 906 21.28 -17.86 -11.35
C VAL A 906 20.30 -19.01 -11.54
N ARG A 907 20.81 -20.24 -11.70
CA ARG A 907 20.01 -21.46 -11.72
C ARG A 907 20.13 -22.16 -10.37
N THR A 908 19.02 -22.46 -9.71
CA THR A 908 19.01 -23.19 -8.45
C THR A 908 18.25 -24.49 -8.65
N THR A 909 18.96 -25.61 -8.49
CA THR A 909 18.41 -26.96 -8.61
C THR A 909 18.21 -27.57 -7.23
N VAL A 910 17.01 -28.04 -6.89
CA VAL A 910 16.68 -28.64 -5.58
C VAL A 910 15.73 -29.81 -5.81
N GLY A 911 15.98 -30.98 -5.20
CA GLY A 911 15.09 -32.15 -5.34
C GLY A 911 14.97 -32.77 -6.75
N GLY A 912 15.56 -32.15 -7.77
CA GLY A 912 15.41 -32.52 -9.18
C GLY A 912 14.90 -31.34 -10.02
N GLU A 913 14.07 -30.48 -9.43
CA GLU A 913 13.57 -29.25 -10.06
C GLU A 913 14.68 -28.22 -10.23
N THR A 914 14.60 -27.39 -11.28
CA THR A 914 15.54 -26.28 -11.52
C THR A 914 14.80 -24.97 -11.82
N ARG A 915 14.95 -23.98 -10.94
CA ARG A 915 14.45 -22.61 -11.18
C ARG A 915 15.57 -21.71 -11.69
N THR A 916 15.24 -20.78 -12.58
CA THR A 916 16.19 -19.82 -13.16
C THR A 916 15.76 -18.38 -12.90
N ARG A 917 16.60 -17.59 -12.21
CA ARG A 917 16.46 -16.13 -12.07
C ARG A 917 17.52 -15.43 -12.92
N ARG A 918 17.15 -14.33 -13.58
CA ARG A 918 18.11 -13.40 -14.23
C ARG A 918 18.25 -12.17 -13.35
N VAL A 919 19.48 -11.72 -13.11
CA VAL A 919 19.75 -10.56 -12.24
C VAL A 919 20.66 -9.56 -12.96
N ALA A 920 20.43 -8.27 -12.75
CA ALA A 920 21.22 -7.18 -13.30
C ALA A 920 22.42 -6.84 -12.38
N LEU A 921 23.62 -6.87 -12.93
CA LEU A 921 24.86 -6.44 -12.27
C LEU A 921 25.43 -5.22 -13.00
N ARG A 922 25.46 -4.06 -12.35
CA ARG A 922 25.95 -2.81 -12.95
C ARG A 922 27.44 -2.62 -12.64
N VAL A 923 28.26 -2.70 -13.69
CA VAL A 923 29.72 -2.49 -13.61
C VAL A 923 30.04 -1.02 -13.85
N ARG A 924 30.73 -0.40 -12.88
CA ARG A 924 31.26 0.97 -12.94
C ARG A 924 32.80 0.96 -13.09
#